data_AF-A0A6L6X805-F1
#
_entry.id   AF-A0A6L6X805-F1
#
_cell.length_a   1.000
_cell.length_b   1.000
_cell.length_c   1.000
_cell.angle_alpha   90.00
_cell.angle_beta   90.00
_cell.angle_gamma   90.00
#
_symmetry.space_group_name_H-M   'P 1'
#
loop_
_entity.id
_entity.type
_entity.pdbx_description
1 polymer ?
#
loop_
_entity_poly.entity_id
_entity_poly.type
_entity_poly.pdbx_seq_one_letter_code
_entity_poly.pdbx_strand_id
1 'polypeptide(L)'
;MNATPASDGCPPPNPSGARGTQSPKPSQAPQPSQAPGTAEPRTVPRQKSRSLEAGVPRPSTADHRDLLDHPDPHTAAQAAAVENLLRCWVREKGIAAPEQGALRVPLESSGTALLVPVDYWSPTGWHRFGLPYLEDGPNTAPPADAVTVAALLSRETAHTTVPHPAESRLAESHPAESHAIEPDGPEPDGTDPEGYEPDGTDPDEVEANGTEADRTEANVAVRGASRTRAAPTTPTTHEATDGADLVARVADSVRRTADFISDRRNHPADTPDRFLAAEQSLLLGHPLHPTPKSREGLSDSESRLYSPELRGAFPLHWLAVHPSVLVMDSAWTERGRTIPADRLTARLAGPDLTLPDGHAALPAHPWQIRELRHRPETAALLDAGLLKDLGPHGDPWHPTSSVRTVYRSGTPAMLKLSLALRITNSRRENLRKELHRGVEVHRLLRSGLAEQWQAAHPGFDVVRDPAWLAVTGPDGEAVTGCDVMIRHNPFRPDDDATCVAGLVSPRPDPHATGHDRTPTRSRLAAIITRLAGRTGRPRGAVATEWFLRYLQSVVRPVLWLDSEAGVALEAHQQNTLLLLDPDGWPTGGRYRDNQGYYFRESRRGELDKRLPGIGQVSDTFVSDAVTDERFAYYLGINNVLGLVGALGAERLADERILLAAFRRFLRDTASGPDRLRTPLPARLLDSPVLRCKANLLTRLHGLDELVGPVDTQSVYVTIPNPLHA
;
A
#
# COMPACT_ATOMS: atom_id res chain seq x y z
N MET A 1 56.54 27.40 -2.86
CA MET A 1 57.49 27.69 -1.76
C MET A 1 57.02 26.93 -0.54
N ASN A 2 57.78 26.15 0.23
CA ASN A 2 59.14 25.55 0.16
C ASN A 2 59.07 24.29 1.08
N ALA A 3 59.91 23.24 1.02
CA ALA A 3 60.77 22.66 -0.02
C ALA A 3 61.14 21.22 0.46
N THR A 4 61.48 20.30 -0.45
CA THR A 4 61.93 18.93 -0.12
C THR A 4 63.39 18.90 0.35
N PRO A 5 63.88 17.77 0.93
CA PRO A 5 64.78 16.92 0.14
C PRO A 5 64.50 15.41 0.25
N ALA A 6 65.20 14.60 -0.55
CA ALA A 6 64.98 13.17 -0.74
C ALA A 6 66.32 12.39 -0.88
N SER A 7 66.27 11.06 -0.82
CA SER A 7 67.25 10.07 -1.33
C SER A 7 66.95 8.67 -0.76
N ASP A 8 67.25 7.50 -1.35
CA ASP A 8 67.49 7.07 -2.75
C ASP A 8 67.59 5.52 -2.74
N GLY A 9 67.51 4.83 -3.89
CA GLY A 9 68.00 3.44 -4.02
C GLY A 9 67.13 2.43 -4.79
N CYS A 10 67.67 1.93 -5.90
CA CYS A 10 67.20 0.83 -6.76
C CYS A 10 68.50 0.15 -7.32
N PRO A 11 68.54 -0.95 -8.14
CA PRO A 11 67.47 -1.65 -8.84
C PRO A 11 67.66 -3.23 -8.81
N PRO A 12 67.54 -4.09 -9.86
CA PRO A 12 67.16 -5.51 -9.68
C PRO A 12 68.15 -6.53 -10.34
N PRO A 13 67.72 -7.78 -10.61
CA PRO A 13 68.11 -8.50 -11.83
C PRO A 13 66.91 -8.96 -12.70
N ASN A 14 67.18 -9.54 -13.87
CA ASN A 14 66.26 -9.63 -15.02
C ASN A 14 66.23 -11.07 -15.67
N PRO A 15 65.90 -11.37 -16.96
CA PRO A 15 64.90 -12.42 -17.24
C PRO A 15 65.26 -13.50 -18.30
N SER A 16 64.39 -14.52 -18.44
CA SER A 16 64.11 -15.33 -19.66
C SER A 16 62.85 -16.20 -19.39
N GLY A 17 62.08 -16.78 -20.33
CA GLY A 17 62.07 -16.84 -21.80
C GLY A 17 61.48 -18.20 -22.26
N ALA A 18 60.64 -18.36 -23.29
CA ALA A 18 60.05 -17.43 -24.27
C ALA A 18 58.61 -17.88 -24.70
N ARG A 19 58.30 -18.03 -26.00
CA ARG A 19 57.03 -18.57 -26.55
C ARG A 19 57.27 -19.83 -27.41
N GLY A 20 56.29 -20.72 -27.52
CA GLY A 20 56.27 -21.85 -28.47
C GLY A 20 54.88 -22.50 -28.60
N THR A 21 54.55 -23.08 -29.76
CA THR A 21 53.19 -23.57 -30.10
C THR A 21 53.19 -24.78 -31.05
N GLN A 22 52.07 -25.54 -31.05
CA GLN A 22 51.61 -26.54 -32.03
C GLN A 22 52.05 -28.02 -31.87
N SER A 23 51.28 -28.89 -32.54
CA SER A 23 51.14 -30.37 -32.44
C SER A 23 52.06 -31.12 -33.46
N PRO A 24 51.93 -32.44 -33.84
CA PRO A 24 50.74 -33.32 -33.92
C PRO A 24 50.91 -34.87 -33.67
N LYS A 25 49.84 -35.61 -34.03
CA LYS A 25 49.62 -37.07 -34.30
C LYS A 25 50.77 -37.85 -34.98
N PRO A 26 50.80 -39.22 -35.03
CA PRO A 26 49.70 -40.18 -35.34
C PRO A 26 49.72 -41.50 -34.48
N SER A 27 49.23 -42.73 -34.82
CA SER A 27 48.68 -43.41 -36.03
C SER A 27 47.88 -44.73 -35.72
N GLN A 28 47.34 -45.39 -36.78
CA GLN A 28 46.95 -46.83 -36.94
C GLN A 28 45.60 -47.40 -36.39
N ALA A 29 45.20 -48.55 -36.97
CA ALA A 29 43.89 -49.26 -36.97
C ALA A 29 44.15 -50.82 -37.13
N PRO A 30 43.23 -51.78 -37.46
CA PRO A 30 41.86 -51.70 -38.05
C PRO A 30 40.78 -52.74 -37.60
N GLN A 31 39.61 -52.63 -38.27
CA GLN A 31 38.47 -53.55 -38.63
C GLN A 31 38.61 -55.10 -38.53
N PRO A 32 37.53 -55.96 -38.67
CA PRO A 32 36.36 -55.82 -39.60
C PRO A 32 34.97 -56.47 -39.29
N SER A 33 34.01 -56.25 -40.23
CA SER A 33 32.81 -57.07 -40.59
C SER A 33 31.60 -57.12 -39.61
N GLN A 34 30.32 -57.34 -40.02
CA GLN A 34 29.69 -57.62 -41.33
C GLN A 34 28.21 -57.08 -41.39
N ALA A 35 27.48 -57.26 -42.51
CA ALA A 35 26.08 -56.83 -42.78
C ALA A 35 25.37 -57.86 -43.73
N PRO A 36 24.16 -57.70 -44.33
CA PRO A 36 23.11 -56.63 -44.26
C PRO A 36 21.62 -57.13 -44.23
N GLY A 37 20.64 -56.21 -44.38
CA GLY A 37 19.22 -56.48 -44.72
C GLY A 37 18.20 -56.25 -43.58
N THR A 38 16.90 -55.94 -43.79
CA THR A 38 16.07 -55.62 -44.98
C THR A 38 14.98 -54.57 -44.59
N ALA A 39 14.16 -54.08 -45.53
CA ALA A 39 13.30 -52.88 -45.32
C ALA A 39 11.79 -53.15 -45.14
N GLU A 40 11.17 -52.39 -44.21
CA GLU A 40 9.76 -51.89 -44.13
C GLU A 40 8.55 -52.86 -44.28
N PRO A 41 7.30 -52.52 -43.81
CA PRO A 41 6.81 -51.18 -43.41
C PRO A 41 6.02 -51.07 -42.07
N ARG A 42 5.72 -49.81 -41.70
CA ARG A 42 4.59 -49.30 -40.87
C ARG A 42 3.80 -50.26 -39.96
N THR A 43 3.81 -49.97 -38.65
CA THR A 43 2.57 -49.97 -37.83
C THR A 43 2.70 -49.04 -36.62
N VAL A 44 1.61 -48.44 -36.15
CA VAL A 44 1.60 -47.52 -34.98
C VAL A 44 0.92 -48.20 -33.78
N PRO A 45 1.66 -48.55 -32.71
CA PRO A 45 1.06 -49.04 -31.48
C PRO A 45 0.59 -47.86 -30.61
N ARG A 46 -0.72 -47.75 -30.35
CA ARG A 46 -1.23 -46.91 -29.24
C ARG A 46 -0.66 -47.43 -27.92
N GLN A 47 0.31 -46.73 -27.34
CA GLN A 47 0.81 -47.11 -26.02
C GLN A 47 -0.16 -46.62 -24.93
N LYS A 48 -0.51 -47.52 -24.01
CA LYS A 48 -1.42 -47.24 -22.90
C LYS A 48 -0.84 -46.17 -21.97
N SER A 49 -1.72 -45.44 -21.29
CA SER A 49 -1.40 -44.56 -20.18
C SER A 49 -0.49 -45.26 -19.17
N ARG A 50 0.78 -44.85 -19.13
CA ARG A 50 1.62 -45.03 -17.95
C ARG A 50 1.27 -43.93 -16.97
N SER A 51 0.98 -44.31 -15.74
CA SER A 51 1.02 -43.42 -14.59
C SER A 51 2.39 -42.74 -14.54
N LEU A 52 2.42 -41.41 -14.54
CA LEU A 52 3.64 -40.66 -14.28
C LEU A 52 4.04 -40.90 -12.83
N GLU A 53 5.24 -41.42 -12.61
CA GLU A 53 5.86 -41.43 -11.29
C GLU A 53 6.14 -39.97 -10.89
N ALA A 54 5.85 -39.62 -9.63
CA ALA A 54 5.97 -38.25 -9.17
C ALA A 54 7.45 -37.78 -9.27
N GLY A 55 7.65 -36.54 -9.74
CA GLY A 55 8.98 -36.00 -9.99
C GLY A 55 9.85 -35.99 -8.73
N VAL A 56 10.96 -36.73 -8.76
CA VAL A 56 11.96 -36.70 -7.69
C VAL A 56 12.49 -35.28 -7.53
N PRO A 57 12.54 -34.70 -6.31
CA PRO A 57 13.07 -33.36 -6.10
C PRO A 57 14.49 -33.23 -6.66
N ARG A 58 14.76 -32.17 -7.43
CA ARG A 58 16.13 -31.81 -7.79
C ARG A 58 16.91 -31.59 -6.49
N PRO A 59 18.09 -32.23 -6.30
CA PRO A 59 18.84 -32.10 -5.06
C PRO A 59 19.23 -30.63 -4.85
N SER A 60 18.94 -30.08 -3.67
CA SER A 60 19.35 -28.74 -3.32
C SER A 60 20.87 -28.63 -3.37
N THR A 61 21.39 -27.75 -4.24
CA THR A 61 22.83 -27.46 -4.29
C THR A 61 23.25 -26.84 -2.96
N ALA A 62 24.10 -27.56 -2.23
CA ALA A 62 24.29 -27.37 -0.80
C ALA A 62 25.10 -26.11 -0.44
N ASP A 63 24.41 -24.97 -0.34
CA ASP A 63 24.76 -23.88 0.57
C ASP A 63 23.48 -23.12 0.96
N HIS A 64 22.93 -23.40 2.15
CA HIS A 64 21.66 -22.82 2.63
C HIS A 64 21.83 -21.36 3.08
N ARG A 65 22.08 -20.46 2.14
CA ARG A 65 22.09 -19.01 2.35
C ARG A 65 20.77 -18.41 1.91
N ASP A 66 20.24 -17.46 2.68
CA ASP A 66 19.11 -16.65 2.25
C ASP A 66 19.52 -15.89 0.98
N LEU A 67 18.68 -15.91 -0.06
CA LEU A 67 18.99 -15.22 -1.31
C LEU A 67 19.02 -13.70 -1.16
N LEU A 68 18.41 -13.15 -0.10
CA LEU A 68 18.59 -11.75 0.31
C LEU A 68 20.06 -11.43 0.68
N ASP A 69 20.83 -12.43 1.10
CA ASP A 69 22.27 -12.31 1.42
C ASP A 69 23.20 -12.48 0.21
N HIS A 70 22.67 -12.77 -0.97
CA HIS A 70 23.46 -13.05 -2.17
C HIS A 70 24.48 -11.93 -2.46
N PRO A 71 25.75 -12.25 -2.84
CA PRO A 71 26.81 -11.27 -3.04
C PRO A 71 26.40 -10.12 -3.97
N ASP A 72 25.94 -10.45 -5.17
CA ASP A 72 25.33 -9.51 -6.11
C ASP A 72 23.94 -9.03 -5.61
N PRO A 73 23.66 -7.71 -5.62
CA PRO A 73 22.38 -7.15 -5.21
C PRO A 73 21.23 -7.40 -6.20
N HIS A 74 21.50 -7.66 -7.50
CA HIS A 74 20.44 -7.93 -8.47
C HIS A 74 19.73 -9.25 -8.19
N THR A 75 20.48 -10.32 -7.91
CA THR A 75 19.95 -11.62 -7.51
C THR A 75 19.13 -11.53 -6.21
N ALA A 76 19.58 -10.72 -5.23
CA ALA A 76 18.84 -10.49 -4.00
C ALA A 76 17.51 -9.75 -4.26
N ALA A 77 17.50 -8.77 -5.16
CA ALA A 77 16.29 -8.06 -5.58
C ALA A 77 15.33 -8.94 -6.39
N GLN A 78 15.86 -9.80 -7.27
CA GLN A 78 15.09 -10.81 -8.01
C GLN A 78 14.40 -11.78 -7.05
N ALA A 79 15.12 -12.33 -6.06
CA ALA A 79 14.56 -13.21 -5.05
C ALA A 79 13.45 -12.53 -4.23
N ALA A 80 13.66 -11.28 -3.79
CA ALA A 80 12.64 -10.51 -3.08
C ALA A 80 11.37 -10.27 -3.94
N ALA A 81 11.52 -9.97 -5.23
CA ALA A 81 10.39 -9.75 -6.13
C ALA A 81 9.64 -11.06 -6.46
N VAL A 82 10.36 -12.16 -6.71
CA VAL A 82 9.80 -13.52 -6.86
C VAL A 82 8.99 -13.91 -5.63
N GLU A 83 9.57 -13.72 -4.43
CA GLU A 83 8.91 -14.05 -3.16
C GLU A 83 7.62 -13.24 -2.96
N ASN A 84 7.63 -11.95 -3.28
CA ASN A 84 6.44 -11.09 -3.20
C ASN A 84 5.35 -11.48 -4.22
N LEU A 85 5.71 -11.79 -5.47
CA LEU A 85 4.78 -12.27 -6.50
C LEU A 85 4.11 -13.59 -6.07
N LEU A 86 4.90 -14.54 -5.58
CA LEU A 86 4.41 -15.84 -5.13
C LEU A 86 3.57 -15.75 -3.85
N ARG A 87 3.92 -14.87 -2.89
CA ARG A 87 3.08 -14.57 -1.72
C ARG A 87 1.72 -14.01 -2.13
N CYS A 88 1.68 -13.07 -3.09
CA CYS A 88 0.42 -12.56 -3.64
C CYS A 88 -0.37 -13.70 -4.29
N TRP A 89 0.24 -14.49 -5.17
CA TRP A 89 -0.44 -15.59 -5.87
C TRP A 89 -1.01 -16.65 -4.93
N VAL A 90 -0.21 -17.16 -3.98
CA VAL A 90 -0.64 -18.15 -2.98
C VAL A 90 -1.82 -17.63 -2.17
N ARG A 91 -1.77 -16.36 -1.73
CA ARG A 91 -2.86 -15.74 -0.96
C ARG A 91 -4.11 -15.50 -1.81
N GLU A 92 -3.96 -14.99 -3.02
CA GLU A 92 -5.06 -14.51 -3.88
C GLU A 92 -5.75 -15.63 -4.66
N LYS A 93 -5.07 -16.78 -4.85
CA LYS A 93 -5.67 -18.03 -5.36
C LYS A 93 -5.99 -19.04 -4.25
N GLY A 94 -5.75 -18.72 -2.98
CA GLY A 94 -6.10 -19.56 -1.82
C GLY A 94 -5.34 -20.89 -1.71
N ILE A 95 -4.08 -20.92 -2.14
CA ILE A 95 -3.32 -22.17 -2.30
C ILE A 95 -2.90 -22.75 -0.93
N ALA A 96 -3.15 -24.04 -0.75
CA ALA A 96 -2.81 -24.79 0.47
C ALA A 96 -1.30 -25.04 0.61
N ALA A 97 -0.88 -25.46 1.81
CA ALA A 97 0.50 -25.86 2.08
C ALA A 97 0.90 -27.11 1.26
N PRO A 98 2.10 -27.14 0.64
CA PRO A 98 2.55 -28.30 -0.11
C PRO A 98 2.96 -29.46 0.81
N GLU A 99 2.60 -30.68 0.43
CA GLU A 99 2.92 -31.90 1.18
C GLU A 99 4.43 -32.23 1.22
N GLN A 100 5.20 -31.81 0.21
CA GLN A 100 6.55 -32.33 -0.05
C GLN A 100 7.64 -31.23 -0.14
N GLY A 101 7.49 -30.12 0.59
CA GLY A 101 8.53 -29.08 0.73
C GLY A 101 8.78 -28.21 -0.51
N ALA A 102 8.20 -28.56 -1.67
CA ALA A 102 8.12 -27.73 -2.86
C ALA A 102 6.66 -27.45 -3.21
N LEU A 103 6.33 -26.18 -3.45
CA LEU A 103 5.03 -25.74 -3.96
C LEU A 103 5.02 -25.90 -5.48
N ARG A 104 4.05 -26.66 -6.00
CA ARG A 104 3.75 -26.72 -7.44
C ARG A 104 2.64 -25.72 -7.77
N VAL A 105 2.96 -24.70 -8.57
CA VAL A 105 1.98 -23.75 -9.11
C VAL A 105 1.65 -24.16 -10.55
N PRO A 106 0.46 -24.74 -10.84
CA PRO A 106 0.05 -25.02 -12.21
C PRO A 106 -0.14 -23.72 -13.00
N LEU A 107 0.17 -23.79 -14.30
CA LEU A 107 0.02 -22.70 -15.27
C LEU A 107 -0.63 -23.27 -16.54
N GLU A 108 -1.92 -23.57 -16.47
CA GLU A 108 -2.67 -24.29 -17.51
C GLU A 108 -2.64 -23.53 -18.84
N SER A 109 -2.77 -22.20 -18.77
CA SER A 109 -2.71 -21.29 -19.93
C SER A 109 -1.35 -21.27 -20.62
N SER A 110 -0.31 -21.73 -19.93
CA SER A 110 1.07 -21.86 -20.41
C SER A 110 1.47 -23.31 -20.68
N GLY A 111 0.62 -24.30 -20.35
CA GLY A 111 0.86 -25.73 -20.56
C GLY A 111 1.97 -26.32 -19.69
N THR A 112 2.24 -25.77 -18.50
CA THR A 112 3.36 -26.17 -17.62
C THR A 112 3.05 -25.85 -16.15
N ALA A 113 4.04 -25.94 -15.27
CA ALA A 113 3.96 -25.52 -13.86
C ALA A 113 5.28 -24.90 -13.38
N LEU A 114 5.22 -24.07 -12.34
CA LEU A 114 6.38 -23.65 -11.56
C LEU A 114 6.54 -24.56 -10.34
N LEU A 115 7.73 -25.12 -10.17
CA LEU A 115 8.18 -25.83 -8.98
C LEU A 115 8.97 -24.87 -8.10
N VAL A 116 8.44 -24.53 -6.93
CA VAL A 116 8.99 -23.52 -6.01
C VAL A 116 9.49 -24.19 -4.72
N PRO A 117 10.79 -24.12 -4.38
CA PRO A 117 11.28 -24.54 -3.06
C PRO A 117 10.66 -23.70 -1.93
N VAL A 118 10.28 -24.32 -0.81
CA VAL A 118 9.68 -23.63 0.35
C VAL A 118 10.58 -23.73 1.58
N ASP A 119 11.30 -22.64 1.88
CA ASP A 119 12.18 -22.55 3.07
C ASP A 119 11.41 -22.23 4.36
N TYR A 120 10.21 -21.67 4.24
CA TYR A 120 9.28 -21.44 5.33
C TYR A 120 7.83 -21.33 4.83
N TRP A 121 6.89 -22.08 5.40
CA TRP A 121 5.46 -21.89 5.16
C TRP A 121 4.79 -21.20 6.35
N SER A 122 4.25 -20.01 6.12
CA SER A 122 3.64 -19.15 7.13
C SER A 122 2.11 -19.28 7.12
N PRO A 123 1.45 -19.54 8.27
CA PRO A 123 -0.02 -19.48 8.37
C PRO A 123 -0.59 -18.07 8.18
N THR A 124 0.22 -17.01 8.29
CA THR A 124 -0.18 -15.62 8.02
C THR A 124 0.23 -15.13 6.62
N GLY A 125 0.83 -15.99 5.79
CA GLY A 125 1.17 -15.68 4.40
C GLY A 125 2.57 -15.08 4.18
N TRP A 126 3.40 -14.98 5.21
CA TRP A 126 4.81 -14.55 5.12
C TRP A 126 5.75 -15.73 4.77
N HIS A 127 5.37 -16.52 3.76
CA HIS A 127 6.19 -17.64 3.28
C HIS A 127 7.60 -17.17 2.88
N ARG A 128 8.63 -18.02 3.02
CA ARG A 128 9.95 -17.83 2.41
C ARG A 128 10.11 -18.85 1.27
N PHE A 129 10.55 -18.39 0.11
CA PHE A 129 10.64 -19.20 -1.10
C PHE A 129 12.05 -19.15 -1.72
N GLY A 130 12.52 -20.31 -2.20
CA GLY A 130 13.62 -20.38 -3.14
C GLY A 130 13.18 -19.97 -4.55
N LEU A 131 14.13 -19.78 -5.46
CA LEU A 131 13.79 -19.44 -6.85
C LEU A 131 13.06 -20.61 -7.54
N PRO A 132 11.99 -20.32 -8.31
CA PRO A 132 11.18 -21.35 -8.94
C PRO A 132 11.79 -21.86 -10.25
N TYR A 133 11.44 -23.08 -10.66
CA TYR A 133 11.84 -23.69 -11.93
C TYR A 133 10.61 -24.09 -12.74
N LEU A 134 10.69 -24.07 -14.07
CA LEU A 134 9.67 -24.71 -14.91
C LEU A 134 9.77 -26.23 -14.77
N GLU A 135 8.63 -26.89 -14.54
CA GLU A 135 8.51 -28.34 -14.34
C GLU A 135 9.05 -29.13 -15.55
N ASP A 136 8.65 -28.73 -16.76
CA ASP A 136 9.07 -29.32 -18.03
C ASP A 136 10.44 -28.80 -18.52
N GLY A 137 11.07 -27.89 -17.77
CA GLY A 137 12.37 -27.30 -18.12
C GLY A 137 13.50 -28.31 -17.94
N PRO A 138 14.51 -28.36 -18.85
CA PRO A 138 15.64 -29.28 -18.72
C PRO A 138 16.40 -29.06 -17.41
N ASN A 139 17.10 -30.08 -16.92
CA ASN A 139 17.84 -30.01 -15.63
C ASN A 139 18.99 -28.98 -15.61
N THR A 140 19.34 -28.40 -16.76
CA THR A 140 20.32 -27.30 -16.90
C THR A 140 19.66 -25.93 -17.09
N ALA A 141 18.32 -25.83 -17.07
CA ALA A 141 17.63 -24.56 -17.16
C ALA A 141 17.90 -23.70 -15.91
N PRO A 142 18.11 -22.38 -16.05
CA PRO A 142 18.11 -21.48 -14.91
C PRO A 142 16.73 -21.46 -14.23
N PRO A 143 16.64 -21.05 -12.96
CA PRO A 143 15.36 -20.72 -12.36
C PRO A 143 14.68 -19.56 -13.11
N ALA A 144 13.35 -19.49 -13.04
CA ALA A 144 12.57 -18.39 -13.56
C ALA A 144 12.76 -17.14 -12.68
N ASP A 145 13.10 -16.03 -13.31
CA ASP A 145 13.30 -14.73 -12.64
C ASP A 145 11.95 -14.02 -12.40
N ALA A 146 11.96 -12.87 -11.70
CA ALA A 146 10.73 -12.17 -11.36
C ALA A 146 9.94 -11.71 -12.60
N VAL A 147 10.63 -11.35 -13.69
CA VAL A 147 10.01 -10.96 -14.97
C VAL A 147 9.31 -12.16 -15.62
N THR A 148 9.98 -13.32 -15.65
CA THR A 148 9.41 -14.57 -16.16
C THR A 148 8.20 -15.02 -15.33
N VAL A 149 8.30 -15.00 -13.99
CA VAL A 149 7.19 -15.31 -13.09
C VAL A 149 6.03 -14.34 -13.32
N ALA A 150 6.27 -13.03 -13.40
CA ALA A 150 5.23 -12.04 -13.64
C ALA A 150 4.51 -12.25 -14.98
N ALA A 151 5.24 -12.55 -16.06
CA ALA A 151 4.65 -12.82 -17.36
C ALA A 151 3.76 -14.07 -17.36
N LEU A 152 4.19 -15.14 -16.68
CA LEU A 152 3.42 -16.38 -16.52
C LEU A 152 2.15 -16.16 -15.69
N LEU A 153 2.24 -15.46 -14.55
CA LEU A 153 1.08 -15.17 -13.69
C LEU A 153 0.08 -14.18 -14.33
N SER A 154 0.56 -13.23 -15.14
CA SER A 154 -0.29 -12.36 -15.95
C SER A 154 -1.11 -13.17 -16.95
N ARG A 155 -0.43 -14.03 -17.74
CA ARG A 155 -1.06 -14.90 -18.74
C ARG A 155 -2.05 -15.87 -18.13
N GLU A 156 -1.73 -16.44 -16.97
CA GLU A 156 -2.62 -17.36 -16.26
C GLU A 156 -3.87 -16.66 -15.74
N THR A 157 -3.75 -15.42 -15.26
CA THR A 157 -4.91 -14.64 -14.79
C THR A 157 -5.86 -14.31 -15.95
N ALA A 158 -5.33 -13.80 -17.07
CA ALA A 158 -6.11 -13.41 -18.25
C ALA A 158 -6.83 -14.57 -18.97
N HIS A 159 -6.45 -15.83 -18.71
CA HIS A 159 -7.20 -16.98 -19.23
C HIS A 159 -8.31 -17.45 -18.27
N THR A 160 -8.23 -17.08 -16.98
CA THR A 160 -9.27 -17.40 -15.98
C THR A 160 -10.46 -16.44 -15.99
N THR A 161 -10.46 -15.40 -16.82
CA THR A 161 -11.54 -14.40 -16.97
C THR A 161 -12.57 -14.73 -18.06
N VAL A 162 -12.46 -15.85 -18.77
CA VAL A 162 -13.49 -16.28 -19.74
C VAL A 162 -14.81 -16.57 -18.99
N PRO A 163 -15.94 -15.93 -19.34
CA PRO A 163 -17.14 -15.96 -18.51
C PRO A 163 -17.86 -17.32 -18.56
N HIS A 164 -18.16 -17.86 -17.39
CA HIS A 164 -19.19 -18.89 -17.23
C HIS A 164 -20.57 -18.30 -17.59
N PRO A 165 -21.45 -19.05 -18.30
CA PRO A 165 -22.79 -18.57 -18.61
C PRO A 165 -23.66 -18.40 -17.35
N ALA A 166 -24.57 -17.44 -17.39
CA ALA A 166 -25.20 -16.86 -16.22
C ALA A 166 -26.15 -17.78 -15.44
N GLU A 167 -26.04 -17.68 -14.11
CA GLU A 167 -27.12 -17.61 -13.12
C GLU A 167 -28.38 -18.48 -13.34
N SER A 168 -28.45 -19.56 -12.56
CA SER A 168 -29.72 -20.18 -12.19
C SER A 168 -30.54 -19.20 -11.35
N ARG A 169 -31.48 -18.49 -11.98
CA ARG A 169 -32.46 -17.65 -11.28
C ARG A 169 -33.37 -18.51 -10.42
N LEU A 170 -33.23 -18.43 -9.09
CA LEU A 170 -34.31 -18.77 -8.19
C LEU A 170 -35.34 -17.64 -8.25
N ALA A 171 -36.59 -17.97 -8.57
CA ALA A 171 -37.65 -16.99 -8.73
C ALA A 171 -38.34 -16.74 -7.38
N GLU A 172 -38.15 -15.55 -6.82
CA GLU A 172 -38.99 -15.07 -5.72
C GLU A 172 -40.35 -14.63 -6.26
N SER A 173 -41.39 -15.41 -5.97
CA SER A 173 -42.74 -15.17 -6.44
C SER A 173 -43.50 -14.23 -5.51
N HIS A 174 -43.58 -12.95 -5.84
CA HIS A 174 -44.58 -12.04 -5.29
C HIS A 174 -45.93 -12.25 -6.00
N PRO A 175 -47.01 -12.65 -5.31
CA PRO A 175 -48.36 -12.59 -5.84
C PRO A 175 -48.97 -11.20 -5.62
N ALA A 176 -49.59 -10.63 -6.65
CA ALA A 176 -50.41 -9.43 -6.53
C ALA A 176 -51.49 -9.41 -7.62
N GLU A 177 -52.75 -9.67 -7.26
CA GLU A 177 -53.88 -9.48 -8.18
C GLU A 177 -55.22 -9.20 -7.46
N SER A 178 -55.84 -8.06 -7.82
CA SER A 178 -57.28 -7.73 -7.89
C SER A 178 -58.30 -8.08 -6.77
N HIS A 179 -58.90 -7.02 -6.18
CA HIS A 179 -60.35 -6.66 -6.18
C HIS A 179 -61.43 -7.79 -6.08
N ALA A 180 -62.51 -7.76 -5.27
CA ALA A 180 -63.32 -6.69 -4.66
C ALA A 180 -64.54 -7.27 -3.84
N ILE A 181 -65.41 -6.37 -3.33
CA ILE A 181 -66.80 -6.56 -2.81
C ILE A 181 -66.98 -6.99 -1.32
N GLU A 182 -67.27 -5.99 -0.47
CA GLU A 182 -68.39 -5.80 0.50
C GLU A 182 -69.18 -6.99 1.14
N PRO A 183 -69.95 -6.75 2.24
CA PRO A 183 -69.76 -5.82 3.38
C PRO A 183 -70.14 -6.42 4.77
N ASP A 184 -69.86 -5.72 5.89
CA ASP A 184 -70.83 -5.48 6.99
C ASP A 184 -70.33 -4.47 8.06
N GLY A 185 -71.23 -3.93 8.89
CA GLY A 185 -70.95 -3.01 10.02
C GLY A 185 -71.00 -3.68 11.42
N PRO A 186 -71.16 -2.94 12.56
CA PRO A 186 -71.45 -1.50 12.70
C PRO A 186 -70.58 -0.69 13.72
N GLU A 187 -70.88 0.61 13.81
CA GLU A 187 -70.48 1.62 14.85
C GLU A 187 -71.27 1.45 16.20
N PRO A 188 -71.21 2.34 17.25
CA PRO A 188 -70.61 3.69 17.37
C PRO A 188 -69.94 4.11 18.71
N ASP A 189 -69.22 5.25 18.67
CA ASP A 189 -69.22 6.43 19.61
C ASP A 189 -67.89 7.23 19.43
N GLY A 190 -67.80 8.56 19.51
CA GLY A 190 -68.83 9.60 19.64
C GLY A 190 -68.23 11.01 19.88
N THR A 191 -69.02 12.08 19.64
CA THR A 191 -68.79 13.52 19.99
C THR A 191 -67.58 14.29 19.41
N ASP A 192 -67.89 15.09 18.37
CA ASP A 192 -67.39 16.46 18.09
C ASP A 192 -68.25 17.50 18.92
N PRO A 193 -68.26 18.87 18.77
CA PRO A 193 -67.81 19.74 17.66
C PRO A 193 -67.22 21.16 18.01
N GLU A 194 -67.10 22.02 16.98
CA GLU A 194 -67.16 23.52 16.90
C GLU A 194 -65.85 24.35 16.78
N GLY A 195 -65.84 25.41 15.92
CA GLY A 195 -64.62 26.22 15.65
C GLY A 195 -64.69 27.57 14.87
N TYR A 196 -65.35 27.65 13.70
CA TYR A 196 -65.68 28.90 12.92
C TYR A 196 -64.53 29.75 12.28
N GLU A 197 -64.79 30.39 11.12
CA GLU A 197 -63.90 31.35 10.37
C GLU A 197 -64.48 32.81 10.41
N PRO A 198 -64.51 33.65 9.34
CA PRO A 198 -63.44 34.22 8.48
C PRO A 198 -63.44 35.78 8.41
N ASP A 199 -62.36 36.41 7.89
CA ASP A 199 -62.30 37.63 7.02
C ASP A 199 -60.82 38.07 6.79
N GLY A 200 -60.41 38.83 5.77
CA GLY A 200 -61.11 39.30 4.56
C GLY A 200 -60.74 40.73 4.11
N THR A 201 -59.78 40.92 3.18
CA THR A 201 -59.68 42.12 2.31
C THR A 201 -58.67 41.99 1.14
N ASP A 202 -59.08 42.56 0.01
CA ASP A 202 -58.32 43.08 -1.16
C ASP A 202 -58.90 44.51 -1.42
N PRO A 203 -58.58 45.34 -2.44
CA PRO A 203 -57.67 45.17 -3.59
C PRO A 203 -56.72 46.37 -3.85
N ASP A 204 -55.97 46.33 -4.96
CA ASP A 204 -56.13 47.30 -6.07
C ASP A 204 -55.35 46.90 -7.35
N GLU A 205 -55.77 47.43 -8.50
CA GLU A 205 -55.43 46.92 -9.84
C GLU A 205 -54.29 47.69 -10.57
N VAL A 206 -53.85 47.17 -11.73
CA VAL A 206 -53.94 47.81 -13.08
C VAL A 206 -52.87 47.25 -14.06
N GLU A 207 -53.35 46.45 -15.02
CA GLU A 207 -53.07 46.41 -16.49
C GLU A 207 -51.68 46.68 -17.12
N ALA A 208 -51.34 46.14 -18.31
CA ALA A 208 -51.84 45.00 -19.10
C ALA A 208 -50.96 44.78 -20.38
N ASN A 209 -51.26 43.70 -21.12
CA ASN A 209 -50.85 43.38 -22.51
C ASN A 209 -49.35 43.01 -22.70
N GLY A 210 -48.98 42.07 -23.58
CA GLY A 210 -49.70 41.25 -24.58
C GLY A 210 -48.68 40.80 -25.65
N THR A 211 -48.82 39.72 -26.42
CA THR A 211 -49.95 38.82 -26.66
C THR A 211 -49.45 37.43 -27.10
N GLU A 212 -50.31 36.42 -26.87
CA GLU A 212 -50.46 35.07 -27.43
C GLU A 212 -50.11 34.91 -28.95
N ALA A 213 -50.07 33.73 -29.58
CA ALA A 213 -50.61 32.37 -29.27
C ALA A 213 -49.63 31.28 -29.83
N ASP A 214 -49.89 29.96 -29.92
CA ASP A 214 -51.13 29.17 -29.92
C ASP A 214 -50.90 27.71 -29.45
N ARG A 215 -51.99 26.93 -29.31
CA ARG A 215 -52.10 25.56 -28.78
C ARG A 215 -51.85 24.50 -29.88
N THR A 216 -51.75 23.19 -29.61
CA THR A 216 -52.91 22.27 -29.41
C THR A 216 -52.40 20.84 -29.10
N GLU A 217 -53.18 20.04 -28.38
CA GLU A 217 -52.90 18.62 -28.06
C GLU A 217 -53.33 17.63 -29.16
N ALA A 218 -52.75 16.42 -29.20
CA ALA A 218 -53.49 15.13 -29.26
C ALA A 218 -52.58 13.90 -29.56
N ASN A 219 -53.03 12.72 -29.11
CA ASN A 219 -52.36 11.41 -29.30
C ASN A 219 -52.52 10.80 -30.71
N VAL A 220 -51.56 9.94 -31.11
CA VAL A 220 -51.80 8.60 -31.69
C VAL A 220 -50.53 7.75 -31.53
N ALA A 221 -50.67 6.43 -31.31
CA ALA A 221 -49.55 5.49 -31.15
C ALA A 221 -49.49 4.44 -32.27
N VAL A 222 -48.29 4.07 -32.72
CA VAL A 222 -48.05 2.97 -33.67
C VAL A 222 -46.80 2.18 -33.27
N ARG A 223 -46.87 0.84 -33.35
CA ARG A 223 -45.73 -0.08 -33.10
C ARG A 223 -44.85 -0.22 -34.35
N GLY A 224 -43.53 -0.24 -34.18
CA GLY A 224 -42.55 -0.63 -35.21
C GLY A 224 -41.37 -1.37 -34.59
N ALA A 225 -40.98 -2.52 -35.15
CA ALA A 225 -39.98 -3.40 -34.55
C ALA A 225 -38.54 -3.09 -35.04
N SER A 226 -37.59 -2.98 -34.12
CA SER A 226 -36.15 -2.93 -34.45
C SER A 226 -35.55 -4.33 -34.44
N ARG A 227 -34.88 -4.71 -35.54
CA ARG A 227 -34.08 -5.94 -35.66
C ARG A 227 -32.59 -5.60 -35.64
N THR A 228 -31.99 -5.56 -34.45
CA THR A 228 -30.55 -5.36 -34.33
C THR A 228 -29.80 -6.63 -34.73
N ARG A 229 -29.03 -6.58 -35.83
CA ARG A 229 -28.23 -7.71 -36.31
C ARG A 229 -26.93 -7.81 -35.51
N ALA A 230 -26.71 -8.94 -34.82
CA ALA A 230 -25.47 -9.17 -34.07
C ALA A 230 -24.22 -9.13 -34.98
N ALA A 231 -23.12 -8.60 -34.45
CA ALA A 231 -21.79 -8.67 -35.03
C ALA A 231 -20.89 -9.52 -34.11
N PRO A 232 -19.90 -10.26 -34.64
CA PRO A 232 -19.08 -11.16 -33.84
C PRO A 232 -18.13 -10.39 -32.91
N THR A 233 -18.06 -10.81 -31.65
CA THR A 233 -17.14 -10.27 -30.65
C THR A 233 -15.71 -10.73 -30.93
N THR A 234 -14.80 -9.77 -31.10
CA THR A 234 -13.35 -10.02 -31.11
C THR A 234 -12.81 -9.79 -29.69
N PRO A 235 -11.83 -10.56 -29.19
CA PRO A 235 -11.22 -10.31 -27.88
C PRO A 235 -10.66 -8.88 -27.76
N THR A 236 -10.91 -8.23 -26.63
CA THR A 236 -10.62 -6.81 -26.40
C THR A 236 -9.14 -6.54 -26.12
N THR A 237 -8.60 -5.49 -26.72
CA THR A 237 -7.17 -5.13 -26.65
C THR A 237 -6.66 -4.66 -25.28
N HIS A 238 -7.53 -4.53 -24.27
CA HIS A 238 -7.17 -4.04 -22.93
C HIS A 238 -6.48 -5.09 -22.04
N GLU A 239 -6.93 -6.35 -22.05
CA GLU A 239 -6.32 -7.39 -21.18
C GLU A 239 -4.85 -7.65 -21.53
N ALA A 240 -4.48 -7.47 -22.80
CA ALA A 240 -3.10 -7.58 -23.28
C ALA A 240 -2.19 -6.43 -22.82
N THR A 241 -2.74 -5.24 -22.53
CA THR A 241 -1.93 -4.10 -22.04
C THR A 241 -1.65 -4.19 -20.54
N ASP A 242 -2.59 -4.68 -19.74
CA ASP A 242 -2.45 -4.70 -18.28
C ASP A 242 -1.46 -5.78 -17.79
N GLY A 243 -1.41 -6.92 -18.48
CA GLY A 243 -0.36 -7.93 -18.26
C GLY A 243 1.05 -7.43 -18.60
N ALA A 244 1.18 -6.54 -19.60
CA ALA A 244 2.46 -5.92 -19.96
C ALA A 244 2.88 -4.83 -18.96
N ASP A 245 1.93 -4.04 -18.45
CA ASP A 245 2.13 -3.05 -17.37
C ASP A 245 2.73 -3.72 -16.12
N LEU A 246 2.16 -4.85 -15.68
CA LEU A 246 2.69 -5.59 -14.53
C LEU A 246 4.16 -6.00 -14.76
N VAL A 247 4.48 -6.59 -15.91
CA VAL A 247 5.84 -7.06 -16.21
C VAL A 247 6.85 -5.89 -16.23
N ALA A 248 6.49 -4.77 -16.86
CA ALA A 248 7.34 -3.57 -16.88
C ALA A 248 7.59 -3.01 -15.47
N ARG A 249 6.55 -2.98 -14.62
CA ARG A 249 6.65 -2.54 -13.22
C ARG A 249 7.43 -3.51 -12.33
N VAL A 250 7.38 -4.82 -12.61
CA VAL A 250 8.23 -5.80 -11.90
C VAL A 250 9.70 -5.56 -12.23
N ALA A 251 10.04 -5.37 -13.51
CA ALA A 251 11.42 -5.05 -13.91
C ALA A 251 11.93 -3.74 -13.27
N ASP A 252 11.12 -2.69 -13.27
CA ASP A 252 11.44 -1.41 -12.60
C ASP A 252 11.60 -1.56 -11.08
N SER A 253 10.72 -2.35 -10.43
CA SER A 253 10.79 -2.64 -9.00
C SER A 253 12.04 -3.46 -8.64
N VAL A 254 12.44 -4.44 -9.46
CA VAL A 254 13.66 -5.23 -9.27
C VAL A 254 14.90 -4.34 -9.41
N ARG A 255 15.01 -3.54 -10.49
CA ARG A 255 16.13 -2.62 -10.71
C ARG A 255 16.34 -1.70 -9.50
N ARG A 256 15.29 -0.98 -9.09
CA ARG A 256 15.37 -0.04 -7.96
C ARG A 256 15.72 -0.74 -6.65
N THR A 257 15.16 -1.94 -6.41
CA THR A 257 15.52 -2.72 -5.21
C THR A 257 16.98 -3.17 -5.24
N ALA A 258 17.54 -3.51 -6.41
CA ALA A 258 18.97 -3.80 -6.56
C ALA A 258 19.85 -2.57 -6.28
N ASP A 259 19.46 -1.40 -6.80
CA ASP A 259 20.16 -0.13 -6.51
C ASP A 259 20.15 0.19 -5.01
N PHE A 260 19.01 0.02 -4.34
CA PHE A 260 18.86 0.24 -2.90
C PHE A 260 19.69 -0.73 -2.08
N ILE A 261 19.70 -2.03 -2.42
CA ILE A 261 20.54 -3.04 -1.74
C ILE A 261 22.03 -2.75 -2.00
N SER A 262 22.39 -2.30 -3.20
CA SER A 262 23.78 -1.92 -3.56
C SER A 262 24.27 -0.74 -2.72
N ASP A 263 23.56 0.39 -2.75
CA ASP A 263 23.90 1.58 -1.96
C ASP A 263 23.98 1.24 -0.47
N ARG A 264 22.99 0.53 0.07
CA ARG A 264 22.90 0.26 1.51
C ARG A 264 23.89 -0.79 2.02
N ARG A 265 24.53 -1.56 1.12
CA ARG A 265 25.70 -2.39 1.42
C ARG A 265 27.01 -1.59 1.36
N ASN A 266 27.12 -0.62 0.45
CA ASN A 266 28.30 0.25 0.32
C ASN A 266 28.34 1.35 1.40
N HIS A 267 27.17 1.82 1.83
CA HIS A 267 26.97 2.92 2.78
C HIS A 267 26.06 2.47 3.95
N PRO A 268 26.51 1.52 4.81
CA PRO A 268 25.64 0.87 5.80
C PRO A 268 25.11 1.82 6.87
N ALA A 269 25.96 2.70 7.41
CA ALA A 269 25.68 3.56 8.57
C ALA A 269 24.51 4.54 8.32
N ASP A 270 23.55 4.57 9.25
CA ASP A 270 22.35 5.42 9.18
C ASP A 270 22.59 6.85 9.71
N THR A 271 21.66 7.75 9.37
CA THR A 271 21.59 9.08 10.00
C THR A 271 21.34 8.96 11.51
N PRO A 272 21.90 9.85 12.36
CA PRO A 272 21.63 9.83 13.81
C PRO A 272 20.17 10.13 14.17
N ASP A 273 19.42 10.78 13.28
CA ASP A 273 17.98 11.02 13.41
C ASP A 273 17.22 9.69 13.26
N ARG A 274 16.76 9.12 14.39
CA ARG A 274 16.19 7.77 14.46
C ARG A 274 14.87 7.63 13.72
N PHE A 275 14.04 8.67 13.76
CA PHE A 275 12.78 8.71 13.02
C PHE A 275 13.05 8.72 11.50
N LEU A 276 13.97 9.56 11.04
CA LEU A 276 14.35 9.60 9.62
C LEU A 276 15.03 8.29 9.18
N ALA A 277 15.94 7.73 9.97
CA ALA A 277 16.57 6.44 9.72
C ALA A 277 15.54 5.30 9.61
N ALA A 278 14.48 5.33 10.41
CA ALA A 278 13.38 4.38 10.32
C ALA A 278 12.55 4.56 9.03
N GLU A 279 12.21 5.78 8.64
CA GLU A 279 11.49 6.05 7.39
C GLU A 279 12.30 5.68 6.14
N GLN A 280 13.63 5.76 6.21
CA GLN A 280 14.57 5.37 5.15
C GLN A 280 14.96 3.87 5.17
N SER A 281 14.38 3.06 6.08
CA SER A 281 14.79 1.66 6.30
C SER A 281 14.07 0.60 5.44
N LEU A 282 12.92 0.95 4.85
CA LEU A 282 12.02 0.01 4.16
C LEU A 282 12.53 -0.33 2.75
N LEU A 283 13.63 -1.08 2.61
CA LEU A 283 14.29 -1.29 1.31
C LEU A 283 13.50 -2.18 0.34
N LEU A 284 12.85 -3.24 0.84
CA LEU A 284 12.13 -4.21 0.00
C LEU A 284 10.67 -3.80 -0.28
N GLY A 285 10.11 -2.91 0.53
CA GLY A 285 8.73 -2.43 0.39
C GLY A 285 7.70 -3.40 0.99
N HIS A 286 6.45 -3.31 0.51
CA HIS A 286 5.34 -4.11 1.01
C HIS A 286 5.45 -5.58 0.52
N PRO A 287 5.62 -6.57 1.42
CA PRO A 287 5.98 -7.96 1.06
C PRO A 287 4.83 -8.78 0.44
N LEU A 288 3.65 -8.16 0.33
CA LEU A 288 2.41 -8.73 -0.16
C LEU A 288 1.79 -7.80 -1.22
N HIS A 289 2.63 -7.26 -2.10
CA HIS A 289 2.28 -6.45 -3.26
C HIS A 289 3.26 -6.78 -4.40
N PRO A 290 2.84 -6.91 -5.67
CA PRO A 290 3.69 -7.46 -6.72
C PRO A 290 4.86 -6.54 -7.14
N THR A 291 4.67 -5.22 -7.07
CA THR A 291 5.60 -4.21 -7.62
C THR A 291 5.94 -3.11 -6.61
N PRO A 292 6.36 -3.47 -5.38
CA PRO A 292 6.33 -2.56 -4.22
C PRO A 292 7.33 -1.41 -4.27
N LYS A 293 8.33 -1.47 -5.15
CA LYS A 293 9.31 -0.41 -5.41
C LYS A 293 9.22 0.21 -6.81
N SER A 294 8.21 -0.14 -7.62
CA SER A 294 8.05 0.52 -8.91
C SER A 294 7.72 2.01 -8.72
N ARG A 295 8.40 2.85 -9.50
CA ARG A 295 8.29 4.32 -9.55
C ARG A 295 8.43 4.79 -10.99
N GLU A 296 7.62 4.20 -11.87
CA GLU A 296 7.54 4.59 -13.28
C GLU A 296 7.28 6.10 -13.42
N GLY A 297 7.98 6.76 -14.36
CA GLY A 297 8.03 8.22 -14.48
C GLY A 297 9.17 8.88 -13.70
N LEU A 298 9.92 8.13 -12.89
CA LEU A 298 11.10 8.61 -12.15
C LEU A 298 12.40 8.13 -12.82
N SER A 299 13.23 9.05 -13.30
CA SER A 299 14.55 8.72 -13.87
C SER A 299 15.56 8.31 -12.77
N ASP A 300 16.70 7.74 -13.16
CA ASP A 300 17.71 7.24 -12.21
C ASP A 300 18.42 8.35 -11.42
N SER A 301 18.53 9.57 -12.00
CA SER A 301 19.05 10.75 -11.30
C SER A 301 18.06 11.26 -10.25
N GLU A 302 16.78 11.36 -10.61
CA GLU A 302 15.69 11.71 -9.71
C GLU A 302 15.48 10.64 -8.62
N SER A 303 15.68 9.36 -8.95
CA SER A 303 15.61 8.25 -8.01
C SER A 303 16.55 8.45 -6.82
N ARG A 304 17.77 8.97 -7.04
CA ARG A 304 18.74 9.28 -5.98
C ARG A 304 18.30 10.44 -5.07
N LEU A 305 17.57 11.43 -5.60
CA LEU A 305 17.11 12.59 -4.82
C LEU A 305 15.81 12.29 -4.05
N TYR A 306 14.88 11.56 -4.67
CA TYR A 306 13.50 11.43 -4.19
C TYR A 306 13.19 10.06 -3.55
N SER A 307 14.12 9.09 -3.56
CA SER A 307 13.91 7.80 -2.88
C SER A 307 14.36 7.84 -1.42
N PRO A 308 13.49 7.49 -0.43
CA PRO A 308 13.92 7.37 0.97
C PRO A 308 14.97 6.27 1.16
N GLU A 309 14.94 5.20 0.35
CA GLU A 309 15.85 4.06 0.46
C GLU A 309 17.31 4.41 0.13
N LEU A 310 17.53 5.46 -0.68
CA LEU A 310 18.84 6.02 -1.02
C LEU A 310 19.21 7.24 -0.14
N ARG A 311 18.48 7.43 0.96
CA ARG A 311 18.60 8.58 1.87
C ARG A 311 18.51 9.95 1.18
N GLY A 312 17.66 10.03 0.15
CA GLY A 312 17.50 11.23 -0.68
C GLY A 312 17.22 12.51 0.09
N ALA A 313 17.55 13.64 -0.53
CA ALA A 313 17.35 14.98 0.03
C ALA A 313 17.24 16.01 -1.11
N PHE A 314 16.32 16.97 -1.00
CA PHE A 314 16.12 18.00 -2.02
C PHE A 314 15.52 19.29 -1.43
N PRO A 315 15.92 20.48 -1.90
CA PRO A 315 15.18 21.71 -1.61
C PRO A 315 13.77 21.63 -2.23
N LEU A 316 12.78 22.21 -1.55
CA LEU A 316 11.43 22.28 -2.09
C LEU A 316 11.34 23.30 -3.21
N HIS A 317 10.48 23.03 -4.19
CA HIS A 317 10.16 23.98 -5.25
C HIS A 317 9.00 24.84 -4.79
N TRP A 318 9.05 26.15 -4.99
CA TRP A 318 8.03 27.07 -4.48
C TRP A 318 7.30 27.80 -5.60
N LEU A 319 5.99 28.00 -5.39
CA LEU A 319 5.14 28.89 -6.18
C LEU A 319 4.62 30.02 -5.28
N ALA A 320 4.52 31.23 -5.82
CA ALA A 320 3.69 32.29 -5.23
C ALA A 320 2.28 32.18 -5.80
N VAL A 321 1.28 32.08 -4.92
CA VAL A 321 -0.15 31.93 -5.28
C VAL A 321 -0.87 33.24 -4.98
N HIS A 322 -1.56 33.79 -5.97
CA HIS A 322 -2.39 34.99 -5.81
C HIS A 322 -3.65 34.67 -4.98
N PRO A 323 -4.10 35.56 -4.06
CA PRO A 323 -5.23 35.28 -3.17
C PRO A 323 -6.55 34.87 -3.85
N SER A 324 -6.79 35.29 -5.10
CA SER A 324 -8.02 34.93 -5.84
C SER A 324 -8.10 33.48 -6.31
N VAL A 325 -7.00 32.72 -6.22
CA VAL A 325 -6.92 31.30 -6.60
C VAL A 325 -6.36 30.42 -5.47
N LEU A 326 -6.15 31.00 -4.28
CA LEU A 326 -5.69 30.29 -3.09
C LEU A 326 -6.89 29.78 -2.30
N VAL A 327 -6.91 28.48 -2.01
CA VAL A 327 -7.83 27.90 -1.03
C VAL A 327 -7.03 27.22 0.07
N MET A 328 -7.41 27.42 1.33
CA MET A 328 -6.75 26.84 2.49
C MET A 328 -7.73 26.65 3.65
N ASP A 329 -7.41 25.73 4.55
CA ASP A 329 -8.05 25.62 5.86
C ASP A 329 -7.00 25.33 6.94
N SER A 330 -7.28 25.71 8.18
CA SER A 330 -6.41 25.47 9.33
C SER A 330 -7.19 25.34 10.63
N ALA A 331 -6.79 24.35 11.42
CA ALA A 331 -7.04 24.24 12.86
C ALA A 331 -5.72 24.11 13.65
N TRP A 332 -4.57 24.42 13.04
CA TRP A 332 -3.28 24.56 13.72
C TRP A 332 -3.35 25.74 14.68
N THR A 333 -3.00 25.57 15.96
CA THR A 333 -3.05 26.66 16.95
C THR A 333 -1.77 26.84 17.73
N GLU A 334 -1.29 28.08 17.81
CA GLU A 334 -0.18 28.49 18.68
C GLU A 334 -0.72 29.41 19.78
N ARG A 335 -0.38 29.11 21.05
CA ARG A 335 -0.83 29.91 22.22
C ARG A 335 -2.35 30.19 22.22
N GLY A 336 -3.14 29.20 21.81
CA GLY A 336 -4.61 29.27 21.72
C GLY A 336 -5.18 29.97 20.48
N ARG A 337 -4.35 30.52 19.57
CA ARG A 337 -4.81 31.21 18.35
C ARG A 337 -4.56 30.35 17.11
N THR A 338 -5.54 30.26 16.21
CA THR A 338 -5.39 29.59 14.91
C THR A 338 -4.37 30.32 14.05
N ILE A 339 -3.50 29.57 13.37
CA ILE A 339 -2.48 30.09 12.45
C ILE A 339 -2.90 29.73 11.02
N PRO A 340 -3.17 30.72 10.15
CA PRO A 340 -3.46 30.49 8.73
C PRO A 340 -2.35 29.72 8.00
N ALA A 341 -2.73 28.91 7.01
CA ALA A 341 -1.82 27.95 6.39
C ALA A 341 -0.71 28.62 5.53
N ASP A 342 -1.02 29.75 4.87
CA ASP A 342 -0.05 30.64 4.21
C ASP A 342 1.05 31.11 5.16
N ARG A 343 0.71 31.36 6.44
CA ARG A 343 1.67 31.77 7.47
C ARG A 343 2.50 30.61 8.00
N LEU A 344 2.01 29.38 7.90
CA LEU A 344 2.80 28.18 8.18
C LEU A 344 3.82 27.93 7.06
N THR A 345 3.41 27.97 5.79
CA THR A 345 4.33 27.74 4.66
C THR A 345 5.36 28.85 4.50
N ALA A 346 4.99 30.13 4.66
CA ALA A 346 5.95 31.23 4.63
C ALA A 346 7.04 31.10 5.71
N ARG A 347 6.70 30.62 6.91
CA ARG A 347 7.68 30.32 7.97
C ARG A 347 8.57 29.11 7.64
N LEU A 348 8.06 28.12 6.89
CA LEU A 348 8.83 26.94 6.50
C LEU A 348 9.79 27.20 5.33
N ALA A 349 9.43 28.14 4.44
CA ALA A 349 10.30 28.66 3.39
C ALA A 349 11.50 29.40 3.97
N GLY A 350 11.26 30.32 4.91
CA GLY A 350 12.27 31.20 5.50
C GLY A 350 12.13 32.66 5.02
N PRO A 351 12.86 33.60 5.65
CA PRO A 351 12.75 35.02 5.34
C PRO A 351 13.33 35.41 3.97
N ASP A 352 14.20 34.58 3.40
CA ASP A 352 14.91 34.84 2.16
C ASP A 352 14.09 34.50 0.89
N LEU A 353 12.90 33.90 1.04
CA LEU A 353 11.97 33.69 -0.07
C LEU A 353 11.19 34.99 -0.36
N THR A 354 11.67 35.75 -1.35
CA THR A 354 10.96 36.95 -1.84
C THR A 354 9.61 36.56 -2.46
N LEU A 355 8.52 36.95 -1.80
CA LEU A 355 7.15 36.80 -2.30
C LEU A 355 6.64 38.14 -2.88
N PRO A 356 5.86 38.14 -3.97
CA PRO A 356 5.10 39.31 -4.40
C PRO A 356 4.02 39.66 -3.37
N ASP A 357 3.68 40.95 -3.26
CA ASP A 357 2.71 41.44 -2.26
C ASP A 357 1.40 40.65 -2.26
N GLY A 358 0.96 40.28 -1.05
CA GLY A 358 -0.27 39.52 -0.81
C GLY A 358 -0.26 38.04 -1.23
N HIS A 359 0.78 37.54 -1.92
CA HIS A 359 0.80 36.15 -2.39
C HIS A 359 1.20 35.17 -1.27
N ALA A 360 0.64 33.96 -1.29
CA ALA A 360 1.03 32.88 -0.39
C ALA A 360 2.15 32.01 -1.00
N ALA A 361 3.04 31.50 -0.14
CA ALA A 361 4.04 30.51 -0.54
C ALA A 361 3.43 29.10 -0.57
N LEU A 362 3.44 28.44 -1.74
CA LEU A 362 3.01 27.06 -1.90
C LEU A 362 4.24 26.17 -2.18
N PRO A 363 4.61 25.24 -1.28
CA PRO A 363 5.68 24.28 -1.52
C PRO A 363 5.18 23.12 -2.38
N ALA A 364 5.99 22.69 -3.33
CA ALA A 364 5.71 21.58 -4.22
C ALA A 364 6.91 20.64 -4.37
N HIS A 365 6.64 19.39 -4.74
CA HIS A 365 7.69 18.43 -5.03
C HIS A 365 8.33 18.79 -6.40
N PRO A 366 9.67 18.88 -6.55
CA PRO A 366 10.28 19.35 -7.80
C PRO A 366 9.87 18.53 -9.04
N TRP A 367 9.74 17.20 -8.91
CA TRP A 367 9.18 16.34 -9.97
C TRP A 367 7.76 16.75 -10.39
N GLN A 368 6.87 17.06 -9.42
CA GLN A 368 5.47 17.44 -9.68
C GLN A 368 5.40 18.77 -10.45
N ILE A 369 6.32 19.70 -10.17
CA ILE A 369 6.40 21.00 -10.87
C ILE A 369 6.78 20.85 -12.34
N ARG A 370 7.50 19.79 -12.75
CA ARG A 370 7.73 19.50 -14.18
C ARG A 370 6.41 19.16 -14.87
N GLU A 371 5.65 18.22 -14.30
CA GLU A 371 4.38 17.76 -14.88
C GLU A 371 3.31 18.87 -14.87
N LEU A 372 3.21 19.63 -13.78
CA LEU A 372 2.22 20.72 -13.62
C LEU A 372 2.32 21.79 -14.70
N ARG A 373 3.53 22.20 -15.11
CA ARG A 373 3.74 23.23 -16.16
C ARG A 373 3.16 22.84 -17.53
N HIS A 374 2.89 21.56 -17.74
CA HIS A 374 2.34 21.03 -18.99
C HIS A 374 0.83 20.74 -18.90
N ARG A 375 0.19 20.99 -17.75
CA ARG A 375 -1.27 20.89 -17.59
C ARG A 375 -1.95 22.21 -17.99
N PRO A 376 -2.97 22.21 -18.86
CA PRO A 376 -3.61 23.44 -19.35
C PRO A 376 -4.10 24.38 -18.24
N GLU A 377 -4.70 23.83 -17.18
CA GLU A 377 -5.24 24.58 -16.06
C GLU A 377 -4.16 25.28 -15.23
N THR A 378 -2.96 24.69 -15.10
CA THR A 378 -1.84 25.32 -14.39
C THR A 378 -1.08 26.28 -15.30
N ALA A 379 -0.93 25.97 -16.59
CA ALA A 379 -0.34 26.87 -17.58
C ALA A 379 -1.12 28.18 -17.67
N ALA A 380 -2.46 28.12 -17.78
CA ALA A 380 -3.31 29.31 -17.82
C ALA A 380 -3.17 30.21 -16.57
N LEU A 381 -2.97 29.62 -15.38
CA LEU A 381 -2.73 30.38 -14.15
C LEU A 381 -1.33 31.00 -14.07
N LEU A 382 -0.32 30.35 -14.67
CA LEU A 382 1.03 30.90 -14.81
C LEU A 382 1.05 32.07 -15.81
N ASP A 383 0.41 31.90 -16.98
CA ASP A 383 0.29 32.93 -18.02
C ASP A 383 -0.50 34.16 -17.54
N ALA A 384 -1.54 33.95 -16.72
CA ALA A 384 -2.28 35.01 -16.04
C ALA A 384 -1.52 35.66 -14.86
N GLY A 385 -0.36 35.14 -14.48
CA GLY A 385 0.43 35.61 -13.33
C GLY A 385 -0.23 35.39 -11.97
N LEU A 386 -1.25 34.52 -11.91
CA LEU A 386 -1.97 34.11 -10.70
C LEU A 386 -1.22 33.03 -9.92
N LEU A 387 -0.44 32.21 -10.63
CA LEU A 387 0.69 31.46 -10.11
C LEU A 387 1.98 32.10 -10.63
N LYS A 388 3.04 32.13 -9.81
CA LYS A 388 4.37 32.55 -10.21
C LYS A 388 5.42 31.56 -9.72
N ASP A 389 6.31 31.17 -10.61
CA ASP A 389 7.42 30.26 -10.31
C ASP A 389 8.53 30.97 -9.52
N LEU A 390 8.88 30.43 -8.35
CA LEU A 390 9.97 30.95 -7.51
C LEU A 390 11.21 30.05 -7.52
N GLY A 391 11.15 28.90 -8.19
CA GLY A 391 12.24 27.92 -8.23
C GLY A 391 12.41 27.09 -6.93
N PRO A 392 13.47 26.27 -6.86
CA PRO A 392 13.88 25.57 -5.64
C PRO A 392 14.46 26.53 -4.58
N HIS A 393 14.01 26.44 -3.33
CA HIS A 393 14.46 27.32 -2.25
C HIS A 393 14.47 26.62 -0.86
N GLY A 394 15.41 27.07 -0.01
CA GLY A 394 15.54 26.69 1.40
C GLY A 394 16.32 25.38 1.64
N ASP A 395 16.56 25.07 2.91
CA ASP A 395 17.23 23.83 3.33
C ASP A 395 16.53 22.58 2.79
N PRO A 396 17.29 21.52 2.44
CA PRO A 396 16.74 20.30 1.88
C PRO A 396 15.79 19.58 2.85
N TRP A 397 14.79 18.93 2.26
CA TRP A 397 13.86 18.03 2.92
C TRP A 397 14.11 16.60 2.44
N HIS A 398 13.83 15.64 3.31
CA HIS A 398 13.99 14.21 3.03
C HIS A 398 12.64 13.56 2.76
N PRO A 399 12.50 12.72 1.72
CA PRO A 399 11.31 11.89 1.55
C PRO A 399 11.25 10.85 2.68
N THR A 400 10.04 10.64 3.21
CA THR A 400 9.75 9.54 4.14
C THR A 400 9.33 8.28 3.38
N SER A 401 8.95 7.19 4.06
CA SER A 401 8.56 5.94 3.40
C SER A 401 7.37 6.06 2.42
N SER A 402 6.55 7.12 2.52
CA SER A 402 5.46 7.41 1.57
C SER A 402 5.93 8.09 0.28
N VAL A 403 7.22 8.43 0.18
CA VAL A 403 7.87 9.29 -0.83
C VAL A 403 7.36 10.74 -0.80
N ARG A 404 6.04 10.94 -0.97
CA ARG A 404 5.40 12.26 -1.09
C ARG A 404 5.31 13.06 0.22
N THR A 405 5.42 12.41 1.37
CA THR A 405 5.53 13.11 2.67
C THR A 405 7.00 13.35 2.96
N VAL A 406 7.38 14.61 3.15
CA VAL A 406 8.75 15.04 3.39
C VAL A 406 8.96 15.54 4.82
N TYR A 407 10.17 15.31 5.33
CA TYR A 407 10.62 15.60 6.68
C TYR A 407 11.88 16.47 6.65
N ARG A 408 12.00 17.44 7.56
CA ARG A 408 13.23 18.17 7.84
C ARG A 408 13.47 18.12 9.35
N SER A 409 14.67 17.74 9.78
CA SER A 409 14.92 17.56 11.21
C SER A 409 14.77 18.88 11.96
N GLY A 410 14.16 18.84 13.15
CA GLY A 410 13.90 20.02 13.97
C GLY A 410 12.76 20.95 13.52
N THR A 411 12.09 20.73 12.38
CA THR A 411 10.90 21.53 12.04
C THR A 411 9.68 21.10 12.85
N PRO A 412 8.73 22.00 13.16
CA PRO A 412 7.47 21.64 13.82
C PRO A 412 6.48 20.95 12.88
N ALA A 413 6.77 20.87 11.58
CA ALA A 413 5.89 20.34 10.55
C ALA A 413 6.61 19.43 9.55
N MET A 414 5.90 18.40 9.08
CA MET A 414 6.16 17.66 7.84
C MET A 414 5.21 18.17 6.75
N LEU A 415 5.52 17.94 5.48
CA LEU A 415 4.65 18.32 4.35
C LEU A 415 4.28 17.08 3.53
N LYS A 416 2.98 16.79 3.35
CA LYS A 416 2.49 15.76 2.42
C LYS A 416 2.11 16.45 1.11
N LEU A 417 3.03 16.40 0.16
CA LEU A 417 2.96 17.04 -1.15
C LEU A 417 2.14 16.17 -2.12
N SER A 418 1.59 16.77 -3.17
CA SER A 418 1.06 16.00 -4.32
C SER A 418 2.18 15.51 -5.23
N LEU A 419 2.04 14.29 -5.75
CA LEU A 419 3.06 13.61 -6.56
C LEU A 419 2.40 12.59 -7.51
N ALA A 420 2.22 12.94 -8.79
CA ALA A 420 1.49 12.14 -9.79
C ALA A 420 2.16 10.83 -10.24
N LEU A 421 3.28 10.45 -9.62
CA LEU A 421 3.89 9.13 -9.76
C LEU A 421 2.92 8.04 -9.27
N ARG A 422 2.88 6.92 -10.02
CA ARG A 422 2.25 5.67 -9.56
C ARG A 422 3.18 5.00 -8.54
N ILE A 423 2.75 4.94 -7.28
CA ILE A 423 3.49 4.30 -6.16
C ILE A 423 2.54 3.31 -5.49
N THR A 424 2.90 2.03 -5.54
CA THR A 424 1.95 0.91 -5.44
C THR A 424 0.75 1.13 -6.38
N ASN A 425 -0.44 0.62 -6.07
CA ASN A 425 -1.65 0.71 -6.89
C ASN A 425 -2.35 2.09 -6.87
N SER A 426 -1.61 3.20 -6.77
CA SER A 426 -2.21 4.54 -6.87
C SER A 426 -1.25 5.59 -7.41
N ARG A 427 -1.77 6.56 -8.17
CA ARG A 427 -1.14 7.89 -8.29
C ARG A 427 -1.16 8.57 -6.93
N ARG A 428 -0.14 9.35 -6.58
CA ARG A 428 0.00 9.95 -5.23
C ARG A 428 -0.19 11.46 -5.22
N GLU A 429 -1.18 11.95 -5.94
CA GLU A 429 -1.73 13.30 -5.76
C GLU A 429 -2.64 13.32 -4.52
N ASN A 430 -2.77 14.47 -3.85
CA ASN A 430 -3.71 14.62 -2.72
C ASN A 430 -5.10 14.98 -3.28
N LEU A 431 -6.16 14.41 -2.72
CA LEU A 431 -7.53 14.78 -3.10
C LEU A 431 -8.10 15.81 -2.10
N ARG A 432 -8.87 16.79 -2.60
CA ARG A 432 -9.42 17.88 -1.77
C ARG A 432 -10.20 17.35 -0.55
N LYS A 433 -11.01 16.29 -0.71
CA LYS A 433 -11.76 15.66 0.39
C LYS A 433 -10.86 15.11 1.51
N GLU A 434 -9.67 14.63 1.18
CA GLU A 434 -8.67 14.14 2.15
C GLU A 434 -8.01 15.30 2.91
N LEU A 435 -7.86 16.46 2.27
CA LEU A 435 -7.37 17.66 2.93
C LEU A 435 -8.36 18.11 4.02
N HIS A 436 -9.65 18.20 3.68
CA HIS A 436 -10.71 18.46 4.66
C HIS A 436 -10.72 17.40 5.78
N ARG A 437 -10.61 16.11 5.45
CA ARG A 437 -10.55 14.99 6.42
C ARG A 437 -9.49 15.20 7.50
N GLY A 438 -8.28 15.67 7.13
CA GLY A 438 -7.21 15.94 8.09
C GLY A 438 -7.57 16.99 9.14
N VAL A 439 -8.14 18.12 8.69
CA VAL A 439 -8.52 19.24 9.57
C VAL A 439 -9.77 18.91 10.38
N GLU A 440 -10.76 18.25 9.78
CA GLU A 440 -11.97 17.75 10.45
C GLU A 440 -11.61 16.78 11.57
N VAL A 441 -10.71 15.81 11.32
CA VAL A 441 -10.23 14.90 12.37
C VAL A 441 -9.46 15.65 13.45
N HIS A 442 -8.62 16.64 13.10
CA HIS A 442 -7.97 17.47 14.12
C HIS A 442 -8.98 18.25 14.99
N ARG A 443 -10.07 18.75 14.40
CA ARG A 443 -11.18 19.41 15.12
C ARG A 443 -11.94 18.41 16.01
N LEU A 444 -12.29 17.23 15.50
CA LEU A 444 -12.96 16.16 16.27
C LEU A 444 -12.12 15.77 17.50
N LEU A 445 -10.83 15.57 17.33
CA LEU A 445 -9.91 15.21 18.41
C LEU A 445 -9.85 16.28 19.50
N ARG A 446 -10.08 17.55 19.15
CA ARG A 446 -10.15 18.69 20.09
C ARG A 446 -11.51 18.85 20.79
N SER A 447 -12.52 18.03 20.50
CA SER A 447 -13.80 17.97 21.24
C SER A 447 -13.69 17.28 22.63
N GLY A 448 -12.48 17.22 23.19
CA GLY A 448 -12.15 16.38 24.36
C GLY A 448 -11.91 14.89 24.02
N LEU A 449 -12.12 14.45 22.78
CA LEU A 449 -11.88 13.04 22.38
C LEU A 449 -10.39 12.64 22.54
N ALA A 450 -9.44 13.52 22.22
CA ALA A 450 -8.02 13.24 22.43
C ALA A 450 -7.67 13.13 23.92
N GLU A 451 -8.30 13.92 24.79
CA GLU A 451 -8.10 13.87 26.24
C GLU A 451 -8.66 12.58 26.82
N GLN A 452 -9.85 12.17 26.39
CA GLN A 452 -10.46 10.86 26.72
C GLN A 452 -9.56 9.70 26.28
N TRP A 453 -8.98 9.77 25.07
CA TRP A 453 -8.10 8.74 24.54
C TRP A 453 -6.75 8.68 25.26
N GLN A 454 -6.12 9.83 25.51
CA GLN A 454 -4.85 9.91 26.24
C GLN A 454 -4.99 9.52 27.72
N ALA A 455 -6.15 9.74 28.35
CA ALA A 455 -6.44 9.27 29.70
C ALA A 455 -6.53 7.74 29.78
N ALA A 456 -7.12 7.09 28.76
CA ALA A 456 -7.17 5.63 28.67
C ALA A 456 -5.84 4.99 28.21
N HIS A 457 -5.14 5.67 27.30
CA HIS A 457 -3.99 5.13 26.56
C HIS A 457 -2.87 6.17 26.35
N PRO A 458 -2.20 6.64 27.42
CA PRO A 458 -1.25 7.77 27.35
C PRO A 458 -0.01 7.53 26.48
N GLY A 459 0.31 6.27 26.15
CA GLY A 459 1.38 5.93 25.21
C GLY A 459 1.02 6.15 23.73
N PHE A 460 -0.27 6.23 23.38
CA PHE A 460 -0.74 6.25 21.99
C PHE A 460 -1.36 7.59 21.60
N ASP A 461 -1.17 8.00 20.34
CA ASP A 461 -1.86 9.17 19.78
C ASP A 461 -1.87 9.14 18.23
N VAL A 462 -2.24 10.24 17.57
CA VAL A 462 -2.20 10.39 16.10
C VAL A 462 -1.32 11.58 15.70
N VAL A 463 -0.47 11.38 14.69
CA VAL A 463 0.24 12.47 14.01
C VAL A 463 -0.79 13.30 13.23
N ARG A 464 -1.16 14.47 13.76
CA ARG A 464 -2.27 15.29 13.23
C ARG A 464 -1.91 15.96 11.90
N ASP A 465 -2.94 16.18 11.08
CA ASP A 465 -2.89 16.85 9.78
C ASP A 465 -3.75 18.15 9.81
N PRO A 466 -3.35 19.18 10.58
CA PRO A 466 -4.24 20.26 11.00
C PRO A 466 -4.44 21.41 10.01
N ALA A 467 -3.71 21.50 8.90
CA ALA A 467 -3.81 22.63 7.96
C ALA A 467 -3.35 22.27 6.54
N TRP A 468 -3.90 22.92 5.52
CA TRP A 468 -3.52 22.67 4.12
C TRP A 468 -3.64 23.91 3.23
N LEU A 469 -2.97 23.88 2.08
CA LEU A 469 -3.09 24.84 1.00
C LEU A 469 -3.36 24.11 -0.30
N ALA A 470 -4.10 24.74 -1.20
CA ALA A 470 -4.32 24.27 -2.55
C ALA A 470 -4.66 25.43 -3.49
N VAL A 471 -4.83 25.11 -4.77
CA VAL A 471 -5.16 26.06 -5.84
C VAL A 471 -6.53 25.69 -6.44
N THR A 472 -7.23 26.70 -6.95
CA THR A 472 -8.41 26.55 -7.80
C THR A 472 -8.29 27.36 -9.09
N GLY A 473 -9.06 26.99 -10.12
CA GLY A 473 -9.22 27.81 -11.31
C GLY A 473 -10.05 29.09 -11.01
N PRO A 474 -10.14 30.03 -11.96
CA PRO A 474 -10.99 31.23 -11.85
C PRO A 474 -12.50 30.91 -11.81
N ASP A 475 -12.87 29.69 -12.20
CA ASP A 475 -14.19 29.06 -12.09
C ASP A 475 -14.48 28.47 -10.70
N GLY A 476 -13.45 28.31 -9.86
CA GLY A 476 -13.51 27.67 -8.55
C GLY A 476 -13.14 26.18 -8.55
N GLU A 477 -12.87 25.57 -9.71
CA GLU A 477 -12.57 24.14 -9.81
C GLU A 477 -11.18 23.78 -9.27
N ALA A 478 -11.01 22.56 -8.75
CA ALA A 478 -9.78 22.17 -8.06
C ALA A 478 -8.61 21.90 -9.03
N VAL A 479 -7.54 22.70 -8.94
CA VAL A 479 -6.32 22.50 -9.74
C VAL A 479 -5.51 21.35 -9.15
N THR A 480 -5.74 20.16 -9.70
CA THR A 480 -5.16 18.91 -9.21
C THR A 480 -3.64 18.96 -9.17
N GLY A 481 -3.06 18.39 -8.11
CA GLY A 481 -1.61 18.26 -7.99
C GLY A 481 -0.90 19.48 -7.40
N CYS A 482 -1.61 20.58 -7.14
CA CYS A 482 -1.15 21.73 -6.33
C CYS A 482 -1.52 21.60 -4.84
N ASP A 483 -2.30 20.58 -4.46
CA ASP A 483 -2.78 20.31 -3.11
C ASP A 483 -1.67 19.85 -2.14
N VAL A 484 -1.53 20.53 -0.99
CA VAL A 484 -0.50 20.31 0.05
C VAL A 484 -1.12 20.20 1.44
N MET A 485 -0.84 19.11 2.15
CA MET A 485 -1.20 18.94 3.56
C MET A 485 0.00 19.23 4.49
N ILE A 486 -0.20 20.06 5.51
CA ILE A 486 0.75 20.37 6.58
C ILE A 486 0.46 19.46 7.78
N ARG A 487 1.44 18.62 8.12
CA ARG A 487 1.38 17.62 9.19
C ARG A 487 2.19 18.09 10.39
N HIS A 488 1.69 17.93 11.62
CA HIS A 488 2.53 18.14 12.81
C HIS A 488 3.73 17.19 12.80
N ASN A 489 4.93 17.68 13.12
CA ASN A 489 6.07 16.83 13.48
C ASN A 489 6.19 16.73 15.02
N PRO A 490 5.80 15.61 15.65
CA PRO A 490 5.98 15.41 17.09
C PRO A 490 7.35 14.82 17.45
N PHE A 491 8.21 14.47 16.49
CA PHE A 491 9.42 13.67 16.70
C PHE A 491 10.69 14.53 16.77
N ARG A 492 11.49 14.29 17.81
CA ARG A 492 12.89 14.73 17.95
C ARG A 492 13.83 13.70 17.29
N PRO A 493 15.08 14.09 16.97
CA PRO A 493 16.04 13.16 16.35
C PRO A 493 16.34 11.91 17.18
N ASP A 494 16.31 12.04 18.51
CA ASP A 494 16.56 10.94 19.45
C ASP A 494 15.33 10.03 19.70
N ASP A 495 14.13 10.45 19.30
CA ASP A 495 12.90 9.70 19.56
C ASP A 495 12.90 8.41 18.71
N ASP A 496 12.87 7.25 19.36
CA ASP A 496 12.86 5.94 18.70
C ASP A 496 11.46 5.59 18.19
N ALA A 497 10.98 6.40 17.23
CA ALA A 497 9.72 6.27 16.54
C ALA A 497 9.94 5.61 15.17
N THR A 498 9.35 4.44 14.94
CA THR A 498 9.62 3.62 13.76
C THR A 498 8.34 3.08 13.12
N CYS A 499 8.16 3.22 11.81
CA CYS A 499 7.03 2.59 11.14
C CYS A 499 7.19 1.06 11.19
N VAL A 500 6.12 0.33 11.54
CA VAL A 500 6.20 -1.13 11.73
C VAL A 500 6.72 -1.81 10.46
N ALA A 501 6.37 -1.31 9.27
CA ALA A 501 6.86 -1.82 8.00
C ALA A 501 8.39 -1.74 7.86
N GLY A 502 9.00 -0.62 8.24
CA GLY A 502 10.47 -0.47 8.24
C GLY A 502 11.15 -1.28 9.35
N LEU A 503 10.51 -1.36 10.52
CA LEU A 503 10.97 -2.16 11.66
C LEU A 503 11.07 -3.67 11.34
N VAL A 504 10.13 -4.22 10.56
CA VAL A 504 10.10 -5.64 10.16
C VAL A 504 10.76 -5.93 8.81
N SER A 505 11.16 -4.93 8.03
CA SER A 505 11.76 -5.15 6.71
C SER A 505 13.21 -5.64 6.85
N PRO A 506 13.61 -6.76 6.22
CA PRO A 506 15.01 -7.18 6.17
C PRO A 506 15.88 -6.17 5.42
N ARG A 507 17.03 -5.82 5.99
CA ARG A 507 17.97 -4.82 5.45
C ARG A 507 19.42 -5.17 5.80
N PRO A 508 20.41 -4.65 5.06
CA PRO A 508 21.82 -4.70 5.47
C PRO A 508 22.01 -4.09 6.86
N ASP A 509 22.93 -4.67 7.64
CA ASP A 509 23.22 -4.24 9.00
C ASP A 509 23.94 -2.87 8.99
N PRO A 510 23.39 -1.82 9.64
CA PRO A 510 24.03 -0.50 9.67
C PRO A 510 25.34 -0.46 10.45
N HIS A 511 25.66 -1.51 11.21
CA HIS A 511 26.87 -1.62 12.03
C HIS A 511 27.90 -2.62 11.46
N ALA A 512 27.71 -3.11 10.23
CA ALA A 512 28.70 -3.93 9.54
C ALA A 512 30.01 -3.13 9.34
N THR A 513 31.15 -3.71 9.74
CA THR A 513 32.48 -3.10 9.62
C THR A 513 33.43 -4.01 8.84
N GLY A 514 34.10 -3.46 7.83
CA GLY A 514 34.97 -4.23 6.93
C GLY A 514 34.16 -5.01 5.89
N HIS A 515 34.74 -6.12 5.40
CA HIS A 515 34.15 -6.94 4.34
C HIS A 515 33.29 -8.11 4.86
N ASP A 516 33.14 -8.27 6.17
CA ASP A 516 32.45 -9.41 6.75
C ASP A 516 30.91 -9.24 6.66
N ARG A 517 30.27 -10.10 5.87
CA ARG A 517 28.87 -9.92 5.46
C ARG A 517 27.93 -10.58 6.46
N THR A 518 27.54 -9.81 7.48
CA THR A 518 26.45 -10.15 8.39
C THR A 518 25.15 -10.45 7.63
N PRO A 519 24.40 -11.51 7.98
CA PRO A 519 23.09 -11.81 7.38
C PRO A 519 22.09 -10.65 7.47
N THR A 520 21.34 -10.48 6.39
CA THR A 520 20.26 -9.51 6.20
C THR A 520 19.12 -9.85 7.15
N ARG A 521 18.74 -8.88 7.98
CA ARG A 521 17.77 -9.07 9.06
C ARG A 521 16.96 -7.79 9.28
N SER A 522 15.79 -7.92 9.89
CA SER A 522 15.02 -6.75 10.29
C SER A 522 15.62 -6.06 11.52
N ARG A 523 15.21 -4.80 11.72
CA ARG A 523 15.53 -4.07 12.95
C ARG A 523 14.90 -4.76 14.17
N LEU A 524 13.73 -5.37 14.01
CA LEU A 524 13.05 -6.16 15.04
C LEU A 524 13.85 -7.40 15.46
N ALA A 525 14.42 -8.14 14.50
CA ALA A 525 15.28 -9.29 14.77
C ALA A 525 16.53 -8.92 15.58
N ALA A 526 17.15 -7.79 15.26
CA ALA A 526 18.30 -7.26 16.02
C ALA A 526 17.89 -6.86 17.46
N ILE A 527 16.76 -6.17 17.62
CA ILE A 527 16.21 -5.78 18.94
C ILE A 527 15.90 -7.01 19.80
N ILE A 528 15.15 -7.98 19.28
CA ILE A 528 14.76 -9.20 20.00
C ILE A 528 15.98 -10.04 20.37
N THR A 529 16.98 -10.13 19.48
CA THR A 529 18.24 -10.86 19.77
C THR A 529 19.04 -10.15 20.87
N ARG A 530 19.13 -8.82 20.85
CA ARG A 530 19.76 -8.01 21.90
C ARG A 530 19.05 -8.16 23.25
N LEU A 531 17.72 -8.12 23.27
CA LEU A 531 16.91 -8.30 24.48
C LEU A 531 17.04 -9.72 25.05
N ALA A 532 17.07 -10.75 24.22
CA ALA A 532 17.32 -12.13 24.65
C ALA A 532 18.70 -12.28 25.29
N GLY A 533 19.76 -11.76 24.64
CA GLY A 533 21.12 -11.77 25.19
C GLY A 533 21.24 -11.02 26.53
N ARG A 534 20.61 -9.85 26.66
CA ARG A 534 20.63 -9.05 27.90
C ARG A 534 19.80 -9.63 29.04
N THR A 535 18.72 -10.35 28.75
CA THR A 535 17.82 -10.91 29.78
C THR A 535 18.12 -12.38 30.12
N GLY A 536 18.99 -13.05 29.37
CA GLY A 536 19.26 -14.49 29.51
C GLY A 536 18.07 -15.39 29.15
N ARG A 537 16.99 -14.83 28.57
CA ARG A 537 15.74 -15.55 28.29
C ARG A 537 15.71 -16.11 26.86
N PRO A 538 15.04 -17.24 26.61
CA PRO A 538 14.88 -17.79 25.26
C PRO A 538 14.28 -16.78 24.28
N ARG A 539 14.84 -16.70 23.06
CA ARG A 539 14.46 -15.70 22.03
C ARG A 539 12.94 -15.65 21.78
N GLY A 540 12.29 -16.81 21.66
CA GLY A 540 10.84 -16.90 21.44
C GLY A 540 10.01 -16.35 22.61
N ALA A 541 10.48 -16.47 23.85
CA ALA A 541 9.78 -15.92 25.03
C ALA A 541 9.88 -14.38 25.06
N VAL A 542 11.04 -13.83 24.70
CA VAL A 542 11.26 -12.38 24.54
C VAL A 542 10.44 -11.82 23.38
N ALA A 543 10.43 -12.50 22.23
CA ALA A 543 9.61 -12.13 21.07
C ALA A 543 8.09 -12.16 21.39
N THR A 544 7.62 -13.16 22.12
CA THR A 544 6.20 -13.27 22.54
C THR A 544 5.82 -12.15 23.52
N GLU A 545 6.69 -11.80 24.47
CA GLU A 545 6.45 -10.65 25.36
C GLU A 545 6.45 -9.33 24.59
N TRP A 546 7.40 -9.14 23.66
CA TRP A 546 7.48 -7.95 22.82
C TRP A 546 6.18 -7.79 21.99
N PHE A 547 5.68 -8.88 21.42
CA PHE A 547 4.40 -8.91 20.70
C PHE A 547 3.20 -8.61 21.63
N LEU A 548 3.15 -9.16 22.84
CA LEU A 548 2.10 -8.86 23.81
C LEU A 548 2.10 -7.37 24.25
N ARG A 549 3.28 -6.77 24.43
CA ARG A 549 3.42 -5.33 24.67
C ARG A 549 2.92 -4.51 23.47
N TYR A 550 3.26 -4.92 22.24
CA TYR A 550 2.74 -4.29 21.02
C TYR A 550 1.20 -4.30 20.96
N LEU A 551 0.56 -5.44 21.26
CA LEU A 551 -0.91 -5.53 21.27
C LEU A 551 -1.54 -4.54 22.27
N GLN A 552 -0.97 -4.40 23.48
CA GLN A 552 -1.49 -3.47 24.49
C GLN A 552 -1.15 -1.99 24.22
N SER A 553 0.04 -1.69 23.70
CA SER A 553 0.52 -0.31 23.47
C SER A 553 0.11 0.30 22.12
N VAL A 554 -0.36 -0.51 21.17
CA VAL A 554 -0.70 -0.07 19.80
C VAL A 554 -2.08 -0.54 19.37
N VAL A 555 -2.38 -1.84 19.47
CA VAL A 555 -3.63 -2.41 18.92
C VAL A 555 -4.83 -2.03 19.78
N ARG A 556 -4.74 -2.18 21.11
CA ARG A 556 -5.83 -1.84 22.04
C ARG A 556 -6.24 -0.35 21.98
N PRO A 557 -5.33 0.63 21.92
CA PRO A 557 -5.68 2.03 21.68
C PRO A 557 -6.44 2.30 20.39
N VAL A 558 -6.15 1.58 19.30
CA VAL A 558 -6.87 1.72 18.02
C VAL A 558 -8.26 1.09 18.09
N LEU A 559 -8.40 -0.06 18.75
CA LEU A 559 -9.71 -0.67 19.04
C LEU A 559 -10.57 0.20 19.98
N TRP A 560 -9.95 0.95 20.90
CA TRP A 560 -10.64 1.88 21.81
C TRP A 560 -11.27 3.05 21.05
N LEU A 561 -10.60 3.60 20.04
CA LEU A 561 -11.16 4.70 19.24
C LEU A 561 -12.42 4.26 18.46
N ASP A 562 -12.41 3.05 17.92
CA ASP A 562 -13.59 2.46 17.27
C ASP A 562 -14.74 2.22 18.27
N SER A 563 -14.42 1.74 19.48
CA SER A 563 -15.38 1.54 20.58
C SER A 563 -16.09 2.82 21.03
N GLU A 564 -15.31 3.89 21.27
CA GLU A 564 -15.76 5.08 22.01
C GLU A 564 -16.05 6.31 21.12
N ALA A 565 -15.71 6.25 19.83
CA ALA A 565 -16.05 7.29 18.86
C ALA A 565 -16.59 6.75 17.52
N GLY A 566 -16.54 5.43 17.26
CA GLY A 566 -16.93 4.89 15.95
C GLY A 566 -15.98 5.26 14.81
N VAL A 567 -14.72 5.57 15.13
CA VAL A 567 -13.69 5.95 14.17
C VAL A 567 -12.69 4.81 14.02
N ALA A 568 -12.82 4.04 12.95
CA ALA A 568 -11.85 3.03 12.57
C ALA A 568 -10.69 3.65 11.78
N LEU A 569 -9.50 3.05 11.90
CA LEU A 569 -8.26 3.56 11.31
C LEU A 569 -7.67 2.58 10.29
N GLU A 570 -7.12 3.11 9.20
CA GLU A 570 -6.34 2.36 8.21
C GLU A 570 -4.93 2.05 8.74
N ALA A 571 -4.85 1.43 9.91
CA ALA A 571 -3.65 1.22 10.70
C ALA A 571 -2.78 0.06 10.18
N HIS A 572 -2.47 0.07 8.88
CA HIS A 572 -1.48 -0.84 8.28
C HIS A 572 -0.05 -0.55 8.77
N GLN A 573 0.90 -1.43 8.47
CA GLN A 573 2.25 -1.37 9.06
C GLN A 573 3.05 -0.09 8.74
N GLN A 574 2.72 0.63 7.66
CA GLN A 574 3.37 1.91 7.33
C GLN A 574 2.71 3.10 8.03
N ASN A 575 1.40 3.07 8.23
CA ASN A 575 0.65 4.12 8.94
C ASN A 575 0.65 3.92 10.47
N THR A 576 1.17 2.79 10.94
CA THR A 576 1.43 2.51 12.35
C THR A 576 2.90 2.79 12.68
N LEU A 577 3.14 3.80 13.50
CA LEU A 577 4.44 4.09 14.10
C LEU A 577 4.48 3.49 15.51
N LEU A 578 5.55 2.78 15.84
CA LEU A 578 5.84 2.24 17.15
C LEU A 578 6.82 3.15 17.89
N LEU A 579 6.59 3.38 19.19
CA LEU A 579 7.55 4.01 20.08
C LEU A 579 8.27 2.95 20.91
N LEU A 580 9.60 3.04 20.96
CA LEU A 580 10.46 2.12 21.71
C LEU A 580 11.15 2.81 22.88
N ASP A 581 11.37 2.08 23.98
CA ASP A 581 12.32 2.49 25.03
C ASP A 581 13.79 2.27 24.59
N PRO A 582 14.79 2.78 25.34
CA PRO A 582 16.20 2.59 25.00
C PRO A 582 16.68 1.12 24.94
N ASP A 583 15.94 0.20 25.56
CA ASP A 583 16.22 -1.25 25.52
C ASP A 583 15.64 -1.91 24.26
N GLY A 584 14.58 -1.34 23.70
CA GLY A 584 13.88 -1.76 22.48
C GLY A 584 12.49 -2.36 22.71
N TRP A 585 11.86 -2.15 23.87
CA TRP A 585 10.49 -2.60 24.13
C TRP A 585 9.44 -1.60 23.64
N PRO A 586 8.25 -2.06 23.21
CA PRO A 586 7.10 -1.18 22.97
C PRO A 586 6.70 -0.42 24.23
N THR A 587 6.54 0.90 24.10
CA THR A 587 6.00 1.78 25.16
C THR A 587 4.75 2.54 24.71
N GLY A 588 4.54 2.67 23.41
CA GLY A 588 3.43 3.43 22.83
C GLY A 588 3.47 3.40 21.31
N GLY A 589 2.70 4.26 20.66
CA GLY A 589 2.65 4.33 19.20
C GLY A 589 2.01 5.61 18.68
N ARG A 590 2.09 5.83 17.37
CA ARG A 590 1.33 6.87 16.69
C ARG A 590 0.68 6.29 15.44
N TYR A 591 -0.62 6.50 15.26
CA TYR A 591 -1.22 6.41 13.93
C TYR A 591 -0.81 7.65 13.11
N ARG A 592 -0.77 7.54 11.79
CA ARG A 592 -0.62 8.67 10.88
C ARG A 592 -1.45 8.47 9.61
N ASP A 593 -1.65 9.60 8.94
CA ASP A 593 -2.28 9.80 7.63
C ASP A 593 -3.72 10.30 7.63
N ASN A 594 -4.02 11.18 6.67
CA ASN A 594 -5.31 11.84 6.48
C ASN A 594 -6.27 11.08 5.56
N GLN A 595 -5.80 10.06 4.82
CA GLN A 595 -6.66 9.29 3.93
C GLN A 595 -7.46 8.24 4.73
N GLY A 596 -6.79 7.53 5.63
CA GLY A 596 -7.26 6.30 6.26
C GLY A 596 -8.15 6.44 7.52
N TYR A 597 -9.18 7.27 7.49
CA TYR A 597 -10.23 7.27 8.53
C TYR A 597 -11.54 6.76 7.94
N TYR A 598 -12.26 5.94 8.72
CA TYR A 598 -13.62 5.54 8.43
C TYR A 598 -14.50 5.87 9.64
N PHE A 599 -15.52 6.72 9.43
CA PHE A 599 -16.53 6.99 10.45
C PHE A 599 -17.72 6.05 10.23
N ARG A 600 -18.10 5.29 11.27
CA ARG A 600 -19.26 4.38 11.20
C ARG A 600 -20.54 5.15 10.98
N GLU A 601 -21.31 4.76 9.97
CA GLU A 601 -22.66 5.28 9.74
C GLU A 601 -23.54 5.14 11.00
N SER A 602 -23.47 3.99 11.70
CA SER A 602 -24.18 3.75 12.96
C SER A 602 -23.87 4.76 14.08
N ARG A 603 -22.75 5.48 13.99
CA ARG A 603 -22.28 6.45 15.00
C ARG A 603 -22.37 7.91 14.54
N ARG A 604 -22.95 8.19 13.36
CA ARG A 604 -23.12 9.56 12.82
C ARG A 604 -23.72 10.53 13.84
N GLY A 605 -24.79 10.14 14.51
CA GLY A 605 -25.48 10.96 15.52
C GLY A 605 -24.74 11.13 16.87
N GLU A 606 -23.61 10.44 17.08
CA GLU A 606 -22.69 10.68 18.20
C GLU A 606 -21.54 11.60 17.77
N LEU A 607 -21.02 11.42 16.55
CA LEU A 607 -19.95 12.24 15.98
C LEU A 607 -20.40 13.67 15.68
N ASP A 608 -21.59 13.86 15.09
CA ASP A 608 -22.14 15.19 14.79
C ASP A 608 -22.40 16.01 16.07
N LYS A 609 -22.78 15.37 17.17
CA LYS A 609 -22.88 16.01 18.51
C LYS A 609 -21.53 16.47 19.08
N ARG A 610 -20.42 15.85 18.66
CA ARG A 610 -19.05 16.27 19.05
C ARG A 610 -18.48 17.34 18.12
N LEU A 611 -18.85 17.32 16.84
CA LEU A 611 -18.47 18.31 15.84
C LEU A 611 -19.56 18.36 14.74
N PRO A 612 -20.47 19.35 14.77
CA PRO A 612 -21.53 19.46 13.78
C PRO A 612 -21.00 19.59 12.35
N GLY A 613 -21.59 18.86 11.41
CA GLY A 613 -21.17 18.85 10.01
C GLY A 613 -19.92 18.02 9.68
N ILE A 614 -19.37 17.30 10.67
CA ILE A 614 -18.24 16.38 10.46
C ILE A 614 -18.52 15.36 9.35
N GLY A 615 -17.51 15.02 8.55
CA GLY A 615 -17.59 13.95 7.56
C GLY A 615 -18.36 14.30 6.28
N GLN A 616 -19.00 15.48 6.21
CA GLN A 616 -19.84 15.91 5.09
C GLN A 616 -18.99 16.34 3.88
N VAL A 617 -18.06 17.28 4.08
CA VAL A 617 -17.18 17.78 3.00
C VAL A 617 -16.07 16.77 2.67
N SER A 618 -15.59 16.07 3.69
CA SER A 618 -14.53 15.07 3.57
C SER A 618 -14.99 13.69 3.07
N ASP A 619 -16.29 13.42 2.96
CA ASP A 619 -16.86 12.13 2.54
C ASP A 619 -16.22 10.95 3.30
N THR A 620 -16.36 10.98 4.63
CA THR A 620 -15.64 10.10 5.57
C THR A 620 -16.54 9.07 6.27
N PHE A 621 -17.86 9.19 6.11
CA PHE A 621 -18.80 8.19 6.62
C PHE A 621 -18.88 6.97 5.71
N VAL A 622 -18.80 5.79 6.32
CA VAL A 622 -18.79 4.49 5.63
C VAL A 622 -19.72 3.54 6.39
N SER A 623 -20.43 2.68 5.65
CA SER A 623 -21.30 1.68 6.26
C SER A 623 -20.51 0.75 7.19
N ASP A 624 -21.12 0.33 8.31
CA ASP A 624 -20.44 -0.49 9.32
C ASP A 624 -19.89 -1.81 8.75
N ALA A 625 -20.59 -2.43 7.80
CA ALA A 625 -20.14 -3.68 7.17
C ALA A 625 -18.84 -3.51 6.35
N VAL A 626 -18.71 -2.40 5.61
CA VAL A 626 -17.49 -2.05 4.87
C VAL A 626 -16.40 -1.58 5.83
N THR A 627 -16.76 -0.77 6.84
CA THR A 627 -15.84 -0.34 7.91
C THR A 627 -15.20 -1.54 8.59
N ASP A 628 -15.99 -2.55 8.98
CA ASP A 628 -15.49 -3.78 9.60
C ASP A 628 -14.63 -4.63 8.65
N GLU A 629 -14.95 -4.68 7.34
CA GLU A 629 -14.10 -5.38 6.36
C GLU A 629 -12.74 -4.68 6.21
N ARG A 630 -12.74 -3.36 6.01
CA ARG A 630 -11.52 -2.56 5.85
C ARG A 630 -10.70 -2.60 7.14
N PHE A 631 -11.31 -2.42 8.31
CA PHE A 631 -10.63 -2.44 9.60
C PHE A 631 -10.04 -3.83 9.93
N ALA A 632 -10.75 -4.92 9.60
CA ALA A 632 -10.22 -6.28 9.72
C ALA A 632 -9.04 -6.53 8.78
N TYR A 633 -9.09 -6.05 7.53
CA TYR A 633 -7.94 -6.14 6.63
C TYR A 633 -6.74 -5.32 7.13
N TYR A 634 -6.93 -4.05 7.51
CA TYR A 634 -5.80 -3.17 7.81
C TYR A 634 -5.18 -3.39 9.20
N LEU A 635 -5.99 -3.47 10.26
CA LEU A 635 -5.47 -3.74 11.63
C LEU A 635 -5.25 -5.23 11.88
N GLY A 636 -6.18 -6.09 11.43
CA GLY A 636 -6.06 -7.54 11.61
C GLY A 636 -4.99 -8.16 10.71
N ILE A 637 -5.23 -8.16 9.38
CA ILE A 637 -4.41 -8.92 8.42
C ILE A 637 -3.08 -8.23 8.11
N ASN A 638 -3.11 -6.97 7.68
CA ASN A 638 -1.94 -6.26 7.20
C ASN A 638 -0.98 -5.93 8.37
N ASN A 639 -1.52 -5.42 9.48
CA ASN A 639 -0.75 -5.07 10.68
C ASN A 639 -0.42 -6.31 11.54
N VAL A 640 -1.38 -6.84 12.32
CA VAL A 640 -1.05 -7.78 13.41
C VAL A 640 -0.64 -9.15 12.88
N LEU A 641 -1.40 -9.76 11.96
CA LEU A 641 -1.00 -11.03 11.34
C LEU A 641 0.26 -10.84 10.50
N GLY A 642 0.48 -9.67 9.88
CA GLY A 642 1.73 -9.35 9.21
C GLY A 642 2.94 -9.29 10.15
N LEU A 643 2.77 -8.81 11.38
CA LEU A 643 3.82 -8.79 12.40
C LEU A 643 4.12 -10.19 12.94
N VAL A 644 3.08 -11.04 13.10
CA VAL A 644 3.23 -12.47 13.41
C VAL A 644 4.05 -13.17 12.33
N GLY A 645 3.71 -12.95 11.05
CA GLY A 645 4.41 -13.51 9.90
C GLY A 645 5.88 -13.09 9.82
N ALA A 646 6.20 -11.82 10.07
CA ALA A 646 7.59 -11.36 10.14
C ALA A 646 8.39 -12.07 11.26
N LEU A 647 7.81 -12.15 12.47
CA LEU A 647 8.43 -12.85 13.60
C LEU A 647 8.64 -14.35 13.34
N GLY A 648 7.73 -14.98 12.58
CA GLY A 648 7.83 -16.37 12.12
C GLY A 648 8.90 -16.57 11.05
N ALA A 649 8.90 -15.75 10.01
CA ALA A 649 9.79 -15.86 8.85
C ALA A 649 11.28 -15.66 9.21
N GLU A 650 11.59 -14.78 10.18
CA GLU A 650 12.95 -14.65 10.75
C GLU A 650 13.24 -15.64 11.90
N ARG A 651 12.34 -16.61 12.12
CA ARG A 651 12.43 -17.68 13.13
C ARG A 651 12.63 -17.15 14.56
N LEU A 652 12.07 -15.97 14.86
CA LEU A 652 12.20 -15.30 16.16
C LEU A 652 11.26 -15.93 17.20
N ALA A 653 10.05 -16.34 16.78
CA ALA A 653 9.09 -17.16 17.52
C ALA A 653 8.31 -18.08 16.58
N ASP A 654 7.56 -19.04 17.14
CA ASP A 654 6.60 -19.86 16.40
C ASP A 654 5.29 -19.06 16.21
N GLU A 655 4.84 -18.90 14.96
CA GLU A 655 3.59 -18.17 14.66
C GLU A 655 2.39 -18.73 15.44
N ARG A 656 2.33 -20.03 15.72
CA ARG A 656 1.21 -20.64 16.47
C ARG A 656 1.13 -20.15 17.91
N ILE A 657 2.27 -19.85 18.53
CA ILE A 657 2.34 -19.27 19.88
C ILE A 657 1.86 -17.81 19.84
N LEU A 658 2.26 -17.05 18.82
CA LEU A 658 1.84 -15.66 18.64
C LEU A 658 0.36 -15.53 18.28
N LEU A 659 -0.15 -16.42 17.41
CA LEU A 659 -1.58 -16.53 17.10
C LEU A 659 -2.37 -16.86 18.36
N ALA A 660 -1.95 -17.86 19.17
CA ALA A 660 -2.59 -18.17 20.44
C ALA A 660 -2.60 -16.98 21.43
N ALA A 661 -1.49 -16.23 21.50
CA ALA A 661 -1.39 -15.00 22.28
C ALA A 661 -2.35 -13.90 21.77
N PHE A 662 -2.47 -13.74 20.45
CA PHE A 662 -3.40 -12.78 19.84
C PHE A 662 -4.86 -13.18 20.07
N ARG A 663 -5.22 -14.47 19.94
CA ARG A 663 -6.58 -14.96 20.28
C ARG A 663 -6.94 -14.68 21.74
N ARG A 664 -6.01 -14.86 22.66
CA ARG A 664 -6.23 -14.51 24.07
C ARG A 664 -6.49 -13.01 24.21
N PHE A 665 -5.63 -12.16 23.64
CA PHE A 665 -5.83 -10.70 23.66
C PHE A 665 -7.19 -10.28 23.08
N LEU A 666 -7.64 -10.89 21.97
CA LEU A 666 -8.94 -10.60 21.37
C LEU A 666 -10.10 -11.04 22.27
N ARG A 667 -10.02 -12.22 22.92
CA ARG A 667 -11.03 -12.69 23.89
C ARG A 667 -11.10 -11.81 25.13
N ASP A 668 -9.94 -11.43 25.67
CA ASP A 668 -9.82 -10.51 26.80
C ASP A 668 -10.38 -9.12 26.43
N THR A 669 -10.26 -8.69 25.16
CA THR A 669 -10.82 -7.43 24.63
C THR A 669 -12.32 -7.50 24.31
N ALA A 670 -12.85 -8.65 23.91
CA ALA A 670 -14.27 -8.84 23.59
C ALA A 670 -15.14 -9.10 24.83
N SER A 671 -14.61 -9.84 25.81
CA SER A 671 -15.41 -10.42 26.91
C SER A 671 -14.74 -10.31 28.29
N GLY A 672 -13.56 -9.69 28.39
CA GLY A 672 -12.90 -9.42 29.67
C GLY A 672 -13.55 -8.26 30.45
N PRO A 673 -12.98 -7.90 31.62
CA PRO A 673 -13.51 -6.81 32.45
C PRO A 673 -13.48 -5.45 31.73
N ASP A 674 -12.40 -5.19 30.97
CA ASP A 674 -12.19 -3.95 30.23
C ASP A 674 -12.68 -4.04 28.76
N ARG A 675 -13.74 -4.81 28.50
CA ARG A 675 -14.21 -5.11 27.13
C ARG A 675 -14.51 -3.84 26.30
N LEU A 676 -14.16 -3.88 25.02
CA LEU A 676 -14.39 -2.79 24.07
C LEU A 676 -15.61 -3.05 23.18
N ARG A 677 -16.35 -2.00 22.87
CA ARG A 677 -17.61 -1.97 22.09
C ARG A 677 -17.34 -1.87 20.58
N THR A 678 -16.37 -2.65 20.10
CA THR A 678 -16.02 -2.79 18.67
C THR A 678 -16.32 -4.23 18.22
N PRO A 679 -16.88 -4.45 17.02
CA PRO A 679 -17.16 -5.78 16.50
C PRO A 679 -15.89 -6.52 16.04
N LEU A 680 -14.77 -5.82 15.83
CA LEU A 680 -13.58 -6.39 15.21
C LEU A 680 -12.98 -7.60 15.96
N PRO A 681 -12.86 -7.62 17.30
CA PRO A 681 -12.31 -8.77 18.02
C PRO A 681 -13.15 -10.05 17.84
N ALA A 682 -14.48 -9.95 17.84
CA ALA A 682 -15.36 -11.08 17.56
C ALA A 682 -15.23 -11.52 16.09
N ARG A 683 -15.28 -10.58 15.13
CA ARG A 683 -15.12 -10.87 13.70
C ARG A 683 -13.78 -11.57 13.37
N LEU A 684 -12.70 -11.28 14.10
CA LEU A 684 -11.40 -11.94 13.97
C LEU A 684 -11.29 -13.30 14.68
N LEU A 685 -12.12 -13.58 15.69
CA LEU A 685 -12.14 -14.87 16.39
C LEU A 685 -13.09 -15.87 15.72
N ASP A 686 -14.29 -15.43 15.40
CA ASP A 686 -15.45 -16.31 15.16
C ASP A 686 -15.69 -16.57 13.65
N SER A 687 -15.14 -15.74 12.77
CA SER A 687 -15.27 -15.94 11.32
C SER A 687 -14.26 -16.99 10.82
N PRO A 688 -14.66 -18.06 10.11
CA PRO A 688 -13.74 -19.06 9.57
C PRO A 688 -12.86 -18.54 8.42
N VAL A 689 -13.28 -17.42 7.81
CA VAL A 689 -12.59 -16.75 6.69
C VAL A 689 -12.50 -15.25 6.94
N LEU A 690 -11.48 -14.61 6.36
CA LEU A 690 -11.32 -13.16 6.37
C LEU A 690 -11.30 -12.61 4.94
N ARG A 691 -11.79 -11.39 4.78
CA ARG A 691 -11.77 -10.67 3.51
C ARG A 691 -10.47 -9.88 3.44
N CYS A 692 -9.68 -10.13 2.39
CA CYS A 692 -8.33 -9.59 2.23
C CYS A 692 -8.19 -8.89 0.88
N LYS A 693 -7.54 -7.73 0.87
CA LYS A 693 -7.19 -7.02 -0.36
C LYS A 693 -6.26 -7.88 -1.22
N ALA A 694 -6.52 -7.94 -2.51
CA ALA A 694 -5.80 -8.72 -3.50
C ALA A 694 -4.94 -7.76 -4.34
N ASN A 695 -3.68 -7.58 -3.96
CA ASN A 695 -2.83 -6.53 -4.52
C ASN A 695 -2.30 -6.88 -5.92
N LEU A 696 -2.21 -8.17 -6.26
CA LEU A 696 -1.87 -8.63 -7.62
C LEU A 696 -3.08 -8.55 -8.56
N LEU A 697 -4.26 -9.00 -8.14
CA LEU A 697 -5.48 -8.85 -8.94
C LEU A 697 -5.89 -7.37 -9.12
N THR A 698 -5.78 -6.55 -8.07
CA THR A 698 -6.02 -5.09 -8.17
C THR A 698 -5.08 -4.43 -9.19
N ARG A 699 -3.82 -4.89 -9.28
CA ARG A 699 -2.87 -4.45 -10.30
C ARG A 699 -3.27 -4.92 -11.71
N LEU A 700 -3.59 -6.20 -11.86
CA LEU A 700 -3.91 -6.80 -13.16
C LEU A 700 -5.24 -6.28 -13.75
N HIS A 701 -6.11 -5.68 -12.94
CA HIS A 701 -7.33 -4.99 -13.38
C HIS A 701 -7.13 -3.46 -13.53
N GLY A 702 -5.89 -2.96 -13.48
CA GLY A 702 -5.56 -1.55 -13.75
C GLY A 702 -6.09 -0.51 -12.75
N LEU A 703 -6.62 -0.94 -11.60
CA LEU A 703 -7.34 -0.06 -10.66
C LEU A 703 -6.40 0.93 -9.95
N ASP A 704 -6.84 2.19 -9.81
CA ASP A 704 -6.20 3.20 -8.95
C ASP A 704 -6.97 3.34 -7.63
N GLU A 705 -6.34 2.95 -6.53
CA GLU A 705 -6.99 2.81 -5.22
C GLU A 705 -7.38 4.14 -4.55
N LEU A 706 -7.18 5.29 -5.20
CA LEU A 706 -7.72 6.59 -4.77
C LEU A 706 -8.89 7.08 -5.64
N VAL A 707 -9.32 6.32 -6.66
CA VAL A 707 -10.37 6.72 -7.59
C VAL A 707 -11.58 5.78 -7.47
N GLY A 708 -12.75 6.39 -7.24
CA GLY A 708 -14.03 5.68 -7.09
C GLY A 708 -14.45 5.44 -5.63
N PRO A 709 -15.48 4.61 -5.42
CA PRO A 709 -16.00 4.31 -4.08
C PRO A 709 -15.15 3.28 -3.31
N VAL A 710 -15.16 3.37 -1.97
CA VAL A 710 -14.28 2.60 -1.05
C VAL A 710 -14.55 1.09 -1.04
N ASP A 711 -15.72 0.67 -1.48
CA ASP A 711 -16.10 -0.75 -1.64
C ASP A 711 -15.46 -1.41 -2.88
N THR A 712 -15.24 -0.64 -3.95
CA THR A 712 -14.97 -1.11 -5.32
C THR A 712 -13.59 -0.69 -5.86
N GLN A 713 -12.94 0.33 -5.29
CA GLN A 713 -11.60 0.81 -5.67
C GLN A 713 -10.44 -0.20 -5.49
N SER A 714 -10.70 -1.44 -5.08
CA SER A 714 -9.71 -2.52 -5.01
C SER A 714 -10.37 -3.90 -5.05
N VAL A 715 -9.67 -4.91 -5.57
CA VAL A 715 -10.14 -6.31 -5.53
C VAL A 715 -9.94 -6.87 -4.11
N TYR A 716 -10.95 -7.56 -3.58
CA TYR A 716 -10.88 -8.28 -2.31
C TYR A 716 -11.24 -9.76 -2.48
N VAL A 717 -10.34 -10.64 -2.03
CA VAL A 717 -10.49 -12.10 -1.99
C VAL A 717 -10.87 -12.57 -0.58
N THR A 718 -11.20 -13.85 -0.45
CA THR A 718 -11.55 -14.49 0.82
C THR A 718 -10.47 -15.51 1.17
N ILE A 719 -9.83 -15.35 2.34
CA ILE A 719 -8.73 -16.21 2.82
C ILE A 719 -9.16 -16.98 4.08
N PRO A 720 -8.59 -18.17 4.38
CA PRO A 720 -8.80 -18.85 5.66
C PRO A 720 -8.36 -17.96 6.85
N ASN A 721 -9.09 -18.01 7.97
CA ASN A 721 -8.72 -17.27 9.17
C ASN A 721 -7.74 -18.09 10.05
N PRO A 722 -6.46 -17.67 10.23
CA PRO A 722 -5.50 -18.38 11.09
C PRO A 722 -5.81 -18.28 12.59
N LEU A 723 -6.84 -17.53 13.00
CA LEU A 723 -7.31 -17.43 14.38
C LEU A 723 -8.53 -18.34 14.70
N HIS A 724 -9.21 -18.85 13.68
CA HIS A 724 -10.34 -19.76 13.87
C HIS A 724 -9.90 -21.22 14.14
N ALA A 725 -8.66 -21.58 13.80
CA ALA A 725 -8.07 -22.92 13.94
C ALA A 725 -7.59 -23.28 15.37
#